data_AF-A0A090D0J7-F1
#
_entry.id   AF-A0A090D0J7-F1
#
_cell.length_a   1.000
_cell.length_b   1.000
_cell.length_c   1.000
_cell.angle_alpha   90.00
_cell.angle_beta   90.00
_cell.angle_gamma   90.00
#
_symmetry.space_group_name_H-M   'P 1'
#
loop_
_entity.id
_entity.type
_entity.pdbx_description
1 polymer ?
#
loop_
_entity_poly.entity_id
_entity_poly.type
_entity_poly.pdbx_seq_one_letter_code
_entity_poly.pdbx_strand_id
1 'polypeptide(L)'
;MKAIDVNIKTFIANAAEIIAPLWPMQTIIARNPLQCFESLNFEDAIAMEEIFLAGSSDKMDNASCEVNRELVKWCQVFLDEGQAAITMPEREKGFYRAFSLLAPFDNKLGSYKKNKWLGSLPSEALEAISLCLNKLEIPTDQIEDYFKRLLRELPGWAGYIKWRCEWQNKEASLKNPISLTDFLAVRLVITSAIGGDCQKKDFKKEVFPSKVLKKEFLNELKKKEEKYLKDLLKLIVPEVVKLNKTKEPVSKPDAQIVFCIDVRSEPFRMRIEREGNYETFGFAGFFGLPVSVHNYNGDHFKDCCPVLIKPQYKVVEEPILDEIGRISHHQKGRSLINIFRRFYQDLKYNFATPFALVETLGLWCGFWMAMRTLMPASSVKFKKAIQEMLKPTLATLPKIDIPLTNQITFGESALRMMGLTNNFSPIVVLCGHGSQTENNPYASALDCGACGGNHGGPNGKILAAILNSNEVRAALQEKGIAIPDDTLFIGAQHNTTTDEVVLEDHVALNNTHKEIAQRLKEDFRKAGIANSQYRCRTFGLDPSPINAKKHVLKRSSDWSELRPEWGLARNAAFIIGPRSLTKNLDLEARCFLHSYEWGEDEDGKSLETILTAPLIVAEWINTQYFFSTLNNTAYGSGSKITHNVTGKFGIMQGNSSDLMQGLPIQSVNINDDQSYHEPMRLQVVVYAPRSRLESIIEKHAILQTLLFNHWIILAAIDPKDSKAYQLIGKAEWLEIKSCNDKNSSFKKNPLNFRTLEKKAKTHLYNDKTCVIATMHEKEKVIAPAFLDLTGLKMIKTKIDTDQLGTFTGEVERKGTPLMCVSQKCELAMKESKVNIGIASEGSFGPHPFIPFLSCDQEILYFMDQERGFSLHQSLLSTKTNYRAEAFSDPKQLKTFCDQALFPSHGLIVRPNKSHKQNFIIKGIQAYDELEDAFLKSCRLSDDGKALIETDMRAHMNPTRMDVIKELANSFAKRLATPCPICYNPGFGLVDTHLGLECEMCGSETEMVKSEVFGCPKCHHKEIRAREDGLTVAGPEFCGFCNP
;
A
#
# COMPACT_ATOMS: atom_id res chain seq x y z
N MET A 1 -9.76 -1.84 -34.05
CA MET A 1 -8.60 -1.20 -33.39
C MET A 1 -9.02 -0.50 -32.11
N LYS A 2 -9.79 0.62 -32.14
CA LYS A 2 -10.17 1.36 -30.91
C LYS A 2 -10.74 0.53 -29.73
N ALA A 3 -11.55 -0.51 -29.95
CA ALA A 3 -12.09 -1.35 -28.87
C ALA A 3 -11.04 -2.30 -28.24
N ILE A 4 -10.07 -2.77 -29.04
CA ILE A 4 -8.96 -3.62 -28.58
C ILE A 4 -7.98 -2.77 -27.76
N ASP A 5 -7.72 -1.53 -28.21
CA ASP A 5 -6.84 -0.59 -27.51
C ASP A 5 -7.38 -0.19 -26.12
N VAL A 6 -8.71 -0.13 -25.96
CA VAL A 6 -9.38 0.13 -24.67
C VAL A 6 -9.19 -1.04 -23.70
N ASN A 7 -9.31 -2.29 -24.17
CA ASN A 7 -9.09 -3.47 -23.31
C ASN A 7 -7.64 -3.62 -22.87
N ILE A 8 -6.66 -3.35 -23.75
CA ILE A 8 -5.23 -3.42 -23.41
C ILE A 8 -4.88 -2.42 -22.30
N LYS A 9 -5.39 -1.18 -22.37
CA LYS A 9 -5.16 -0.19 -21.30
C LYS A 9 -5.69 -0.67 -19.95
N THR A 10 -6.88 -1.26 -19.93
CA THR A 10 -7.47 -1.82 -18.70
C THR A 10 -6.63 -2.98 -18.16
N PHE A 11 -6.19 -3.91 -19.01
CA PHE A 11 -5.31 -5.00 -18.57
C PHE A 11 -3.97 -4.48 -18.01
N ILE A 12 -3.40 -3.45 -18.61
CA ILE A 12 -2.17 -2.82 -18.08
C ILE A 12 -2.45 -2.17 -16.72
N ALA A 13 -3.57 -1.47 -16.56
CA ALA A 13 -3.96 -0.87 -15.29
C ALA A 13 -4.13 -1.92 -14.19
N ASN A 14 -4.88 -3.00 -14.47
CA ASN A 14 -5.07 -4.13 -13.55
C ASN A 14 -3.73 -4.82 -13.23
N ALA A 15 -2.87 -5.01 -14.24
CA ALA A 15 -1.53 -5.58 -14.04
C ALA A 15 -0.60 -4.64 -13.25
N ALA A 16 -0.80 -3.34 -13.31
CA ALA A 16 -0.03 -2.38 -12.52
C ALA A 16 -0.44 -2.38 -11.03
N GLU A 17 -1.64 -2.85 -10.69
CA GLU A 17 -2.12 -2.90 -9.31
C GLU A 17 -1.26 -3.77 -8.42
N ILE A 18 -0.56 -4.78 -8.95
CA ILE A 18 0.32 -5.69 -8.20
C ILE A 18 1.76 -5.17 -8.02
N ILE A 19 2.10 -4.00 -8.57
CA ILE A 19 3.45 -3.42 -8.49
C ILE A 19 3.47 -2.27 -7.48
N ALA A 20 4.30 -2.37 -6.45
CA ALA A 20 4.50 -1.29 -5.49
C ALA A 20 5.34 -0.16 -6.12
N PRO A 21 4.99 1.12 -5.89
CA PRO A 21 5.81 2.25 -6.36
C PRO A 21 7.22 2.24 -5.71
N LEU A 22 8.22 2.70 -6.44
CA LEU A 22 9.61 2.83 -5.98
C LEU A 22 10.06 4.29 -6.06
N TRP A 23 10.41 4.88 -4.92
CA TRP A 23 10.93 6.25 -4.86
C TRP A 23 12.41 6.31 -5.28
N PRO A 24 12.87 7.44 -5.83
CA PRO A 24 14.26 7.61 -6.19
C PRO A 24 15.15 7.64 -4.96
N MET A 25 16.44 7.33 -5.17
CA MET A 25 17.52 7.30 -4.18
C MET A 25 17.62 8.55 -3.30
N GLN A 26 17.25 9.71 -3.87
CA GLN A 26 17.34 11.01 -3.19
C GLN A 26 16.23 11.22 -2.15
N THR A 27 15.12 10.48 -2.27
CA THR A 27 13.94 10.52 -1.40
C THR A 27 13.50 9.09 -1.09
N ILE A 28 14.42 8.20 -0.74
CA ILE A 28 14.06 6.83 -0.35
C ILE A 28 13.22 6.95 0.90
N ILE A 29 11.92 6.73 0.72
CA ILE A 29 11.00 6.57 1.83
C ILE A 29 10.88 5.10 2.18
N ALA A 30 10.49 4.86 3.42
CA ALA A 30 10.00 3.56 3.80
C ALA A 30 8.75 3.20 2.99
N ARG A 31 8.65 1.93 2.60
CA ARG A 31 7.55 1.40 1.81
C ARG A 31 7.26 -0.03 2.24
N ASN A 32 5.99 -0.43 2.18
CA ASN A 32 5.60 -1.83 2.19
C ASN A 32 5.88 -2.43 0.79
N PRO A 33 6.83 -3.37 0.62
CA PRO A 33 7.06 -4.01 -0.68
C PRO A 33 5.83 -4.75 -1.21
N LEU A 34 4.91 -5.14 -0.32
CA LEU A 34 3.65 -5.80 -0.61
C LEU A 34 2.43 -4.88 -0.44
N GLN A 35 2.61 -3.56 -0.56
CA GLN A 35 1.53 -2.57 -0.44
C GLN A 35 0.27 -2.92 -1.26
N CYS A 36 0.46 -3.61 -2.38
CA CYS A 36 -0.60 -4.00 -3.30
C CYS A 36 -1.40 -5.25 -2.86
N PHE A 37 -0.94 -5.94 -1.82
CA PHE A 37 -1.55 -7.16 -1.27
C PHE A 37 -2.16 -6.95 0.11
N GLU A 38 -2.25 -5.70 0.58
CA GLU A 38 -2.79 -5.36 1.90
C GLU A 38 -4.26 -5.77 2.09
N SER A 39 -5.01 -5.96 0.99
CA SER A 39 -6.38 -6.48 0.99
C SER A 39 -6.48 -7.96 1.40
N LEU A 40 -5.39 -8.70 1.32
CA LEU A 40 -5.27 -10.06 1.82
C LEU A 40 -4.81 -10.06 3.28
N ASN A 41 -5.16 -11.10 4.03
CA ASN A 41 -4.53 -11.33 5.33
C ASN A 41 -3.02 -11.43 5.16
N PHE A 42 -2.26 -10.89 6.11
CA PHE A 42 -0.80 -10.88 6.08
C PHE A 42 -0.20 -12.27 5.80
N GLU A 43 -0.77 -13.32 6.39
CA GLU A 43 -0.35 -14.72 6.16
C GLU A 43 -0.59 -15.19 4.73
N ASP A 44 -1.72 -14.80 4.13
CA ASP A 44 -2.06 -15.12 2.75
C ASP A 44 -1.19 -14.33 1.78
N ALA A 45 -0.88 -13.06 2.09
CA ALA A 45 0.02 -12.22 1.31
C ALA A 45 1.45 -12.80 1.25
N ILE A 46 2.01 -13.23 2.39
CA ILE A 46 3.30 -13.95 2.43
C ILE A 46 3.20 -15.27 1.66
N ALA A 47 2.11 -16.03 1.83
CA ALA A 47 1.97 -17.33 1.21
C ALA A 47 1.85 -17.26 -0.32
N MET A 48 1.12 -16.26 -0.83
CA MET A 48 0.99 -15.97 -2.26
C MET A 48 2.35 -15.58 -2.85
N GLU A 49 3.17 -14.80 -2.14
CA GLU A 49 4.40 -14.27 -2.70
C GLU A 49 5.56 -15.25 -2.76
N GLU A 50 5.69 -16.18 -1.81
CA GLU A 50 6.72 -17.22 -1.90
C GLU A 50 6.45 -18.21 -3.05
N ILE A 51 5.16 -18.42 -3.38
CA ILE A 51 4.73 -19.09 -4.62
C ILE A 51 5.21 -18.34 -5.87
N PHE A 52 5.27 -17.00 -5.80
CA PHE A 52 5.71 -16.14 -6.89
C PHE A 52 7.24 -15.97 -7.00
N LEU A 53 7.98 -16.08 -5.89
CA LEU A 53 9.46 -16.06 -5.88
C LEU A 53 10.08 -17.41 -6.22
N ALA A 54 9.51 -18.53 -5.77
CA ALA A 54 10.02 -19.87 -6.07
C ALA A 54 10.03 -20.19 -7.58
N GLY A 55 9.11 -19.59 -8.36
CA GLY A 55 9.11 -19.67 -9.82
C GLY A 55 10.20 -18.82 -10.52
N SER A 56 10.94 -18.00 -9.76
CA SER A 56 12.00 -17.12 -10.29
C SER A 56 13.41 -17.55 -9.90
N SER A 57 13.59 -18.28 -8.80
CA SER A 57 14.92 -18.60 -8.25
C SER A 57 15.56 -19.86 -8.85
N ASP A 58 14.78 -20.83 -9.34
CA ASP A 58 15.32 -22.07 -9.90
C ASP A 58 15.16 -22.12 -11.43
N LYS A 59 16.07 -21.40 -12.11
CA LYS A 59 16.25 -21.30 -13.58
C LYS A 59 15.29 -20.37 -14.33
N MET A 60 15.47 -19.05 -14.17
CA MET A 60 15.07 -18.12 -15.23
C MET A 60 15.69 -18.56 -16.56
N ASP A 61 14.86 -18.69 -17.59
CA ASP A 61 15.30 -19.03 -18.95
C ASP A 61 16.32 -17.99 -19.45
N ASN A 62 17.38 -18.44 -20.13
CA ASN A 62 18.41 -17.58 -20.69
C ASN A 62 17.81 -16.49 -21.60
N ALA A 63 16.71 -16.80 -22.30
CA ALA A 63 16.00 -15.84 -23.15
C ALA A 63 15.34 -14.70 -22.34
N SER A 64 14.68 -15.01 -21.21
CA SER A 64 14.07 -13.99 -20.35
C SER A 64 15.14 -13.10 -19.70
N CYS A 65 16.26 -13.70 -19.28
CA CYS A 65 17.43 -12.97 -18.80
C CYS A 65 17.99 -12.00 -19.84
N GLU A 66 18.06 -12.40 -21.11
CA GLU A 66 18.53 -11.54 -22.20
C GLU A 66 17.54 -10.39 -22.50
N VAL A 67 16.23 -10.67 -22.53
CA VAL A 67 15.19 -9.63 -22.65
C VAL A 67 15.28 -8.62 -21.51
N ASN A 68 15.40 -9.08 -20.26
CA ASN A 68 15.52 -8.23 -19.09
C ASN A 68 16.78 -7.35 -19.18
N ARG A 69 17.92 -7.93 -19.54
CA ARG A 69 19.17 -7.21 -19.71
C ARG A 69 19.08 -6.08 -20.73
N GLU A 70 18.47 -6.35 -21.88
CA GLU A 70 18.29 -5.34 -22.93
C GLU A 70 17.29 -4.26 -22.51
N LEU A 71 16.18 -4.64 -21.87
CA LEU A 71 15.20 -3.68 -21.35
C LEU A 71 15.80 -2.76 -20.27
N VAL A 72 16.58 -3.32 -19.35
CA VAL A 72 17.31 -2.57 -18.32
C VAL A 72 18.24 -1.55 -18.97
N LYS A 73 19.01 -1.94 -19.99
CA LYS A 73 19.88 -1.02 -20.74
C LYS A 73 19.09 0.17 -21.28
N TRP A 74 17.95 -0.06 -21.93
CA TRP A 74 17.12 1.01 -22.48
C TRP A 74 16.53 1.91 -21.39
N CYS A 75 16.09 1.34 -20.26
CA CYS A 75 15.60 2.10 -19.12
C CYS A 75 16.68 2.99 -18.52
N GLN A 76 17.90 2.46 -18.32
CA GLN A 76 19.04 3.21 -17.79
C GLN A 76 19.35 4.46 -18.61
N VAL A 77 19.45 4.31 -19.94
CA VAL A 77 19.81 5.44 -20.81
C VAL A 77 18.63 6.43 -20.95
N PHE A 78 17.39 5.94 -21.01
CA PHE A 78 16.23 6.82 -21.12
C PHE A 78 15.94 7.60 -19.82
N LEU A 79 16.19 7.02 -18.65
CA LEU A 79 15.89 7.65 -17.35
C LEU A 79 17.09 8.40 -16.76
N ASP A 80 18.24 8.42 -17.43
CA ASP A 80 19.46 9.10 -16.94
C ASP A 80 19.25 10.58 -16.61
N GLU A 81 19.59 10.98 -15.38
CA GLU A 81 19.55 12.37 -14.89
C GLU A 81 20.94 13.04 -14.99
N GLY A 82 21.63 12.79 -16.11
CA GLY A 82 22.91 13.40 -16.46
C GLY A 82 24.12 12.70 -15.85
N GLN A 83 24.07 11.38 -15.68
CA GLN A 83 25.25 10.56 -15.42
C GLN A 83 26.03 10.32 -16.72
N ALA A 84 25.32 10.13 -17.84
CA ALA A 84 25.92 9.93 -19.14
C ALA A 84 26.32 11.27 -19.79
N ALA A 85 27.49 11.29 -20.46
CA ALA A 85 27.94 12.45 -21.24
C ALA A 85 27.12 12.64 -22.52
N ILE A 86 26.66 11.52 -23.10
CA ILE A 86 25.78 11.51 -24.28
C ILE A 86 24.39 11.08 -23.81
N THR A 87 23.43 11.97 -23.96
CA THR A 87 22.02 11.66 -23.67
C THR A 87 21.40 10.91 -24.84
N MET A 88 20.47 9.99 -24.56
CA MET A 88 19.66 9.37 -25.63
C MET A 88 18.92 10.45 -26.44
N PRO A 89 18.98 10.42 -27.77
CA PRO A 89 18.20 11.33 -28.63
C PRO A 89 16.70 11.13 -28.44
N GLU A 90 15.91 12.18 -28.69
CA GLU A 90 14.44 12.14 -28.79
C GLU A 90 13.69 11.72 -27.51
N ARG A 91 14.34 11.78 -26.33
CA ARG A 91 13.74 11.39 -25.03
C ARG A 91 12.48 12.18 -24.68
N GLU A 92 12.38 13.42 -25.16
CA GLU A 92 11.22 14.28 -24.98
C GLU A 92 9.95 13.75 -25.66
N LYS A 93 10.09 12.87 -26.67
CA LYS A 93 8.97 12.24 -27.36
C LYS A 93 8.38 11.03 -26.63
N GLY A 94 8.98 10.62 -25.50
CA GLY A 94 8.54 9.51 -24.68
C GLY A 94 9.32 8.22 -24.91
N PHE A 95 9.29 7.31 -23.93
CA PHE A 95 10.18 6.15 -23.88
C PHE A 95 10.02 5.21 -25.08
N TYR A 96 8.79 4.75 -25.38
CA TYR A 96 8.57 3.87 -26.51
C TYR A 96 8.94 4.54 -27.83
N ARG A 97 8.57 5.81 -28.01
CA ARG A 97 8.84 6.53 -29.26
C ARG A 97 10.33 6.68 -29.50
N ALA A 98 11.09 7.12 -28.49
CA ALA A 98 12.54 7.25 -28.57
C ALA A 98 13.21 5.89 -28.84
N PHE A 99 12.75 4.83 -28.18
CA PHE A 99 13.20 3.46 -28.44
C PHE A 99 12.92 3.03 -29.89
N SER A 100 11.71 3.23 -30.41
CA SER A 100 11.32 2.80 -31.77
C SER A 100 12.19 3.42 -32.88
N LEU A 101 12.67 4.65 -32.67
CA LEU A 101 13.55 5.37 -33.61
C LEU A 101 14.99 4.85 -33.58
N LEU A 102 15.44 4.34 -32.44
CA LEU A 102 16.85 3.95 -32.21
C LEU A 102 17.07 2.43 -32.27
N ALA A 103 16.07 1.62 -31.91
CA ALA A 103 16.13 0.17 -31.90
C ALA A 103 16.62 -0.45 -33.23
N PRO A 104 16.27 0.06 -34.43
CA PRO A 104 16.78 -0.48 -35.70
C PRO A 104 18.31 -0.35 -35.88
N PHE A 105 18.97 0.51 -35.10
CA PHE A 105 20.42 0.69 -35.11
C PHE A 105 21.14 -0.13 -34.04
N ASP A 106 20.40 -0.86 -33.20
CA ASP A 106 20.95 -1.68 -32.15
C ASP A 106 21.41 -3.04 -32.69
N ASN A 107 22.70 -3.34 -32.56
CA ASN A 107 23.30 -4.56 -33.08
C ASN A 107 22.76 -5.84 -32.42
N LYS A 108 22.29 -5.75 -31.16
CA LYS A 108 21.77 -6.88 -30.38
C LYS A 108 20.32 -7.20 -30.75
N LEU A 109 19.49 -6.18 -30.99
CA LEU A 109 18.08 -6.35 -31.45
C LEU A 109 18.00 -6.69 -32.96
N GLY A 110 19.06 -6.37 -33.70
CA GLY A 110 19.21 -6.64 -35.12
C GLY A 110 19.42 -5.35 -35.89
N SER A 111 20.61 -5.20 -36.49
CA SER A 111 20.91 -4.11 -37.44
C SER A 111 19.80 -3.98 -38.50
N TYR A 112 19.53 -2.76 -38.96
CA TYR A 112 18.61 -2.44 -40.07
C TYR A 112 18.73 -3.38 -41.30
N LYS A 113 19.92 -3.96 -41.52
CA LYS A 113 20.18 -4.94 -42.59
C LYS A 113 19.61 -6.35 -42.33
N LYS A 114 19.39 -6.74 -41.07
CA LYS A 114 18.93 -8.07 -40.63
C LYS A 114 17.47 -8.10 -40.16
N ASN A 115 16.93 -7.01 -39.61
CA ASN A 115 15.59 -7.01 -38.99
C ASN A 115 14.71 -5.85 -39.48
N LYS A 116 14.20 -5.94 -40.72
CA LYS A 116 13.32 -4.91 -41.34
C LYS A 116 12.07 -4.61 -40.51
N TRP A 117 11.63 -5.57 -39.68
CA TRP A 117 10.46 -5.42 -38.81
C TRP A 117 10.61 -4.29 -37.79
N LEU A 118 11.80 -4.11 -37.21
CA LEU A 118 12.06 -3.02 -36.25
C LEU A 118 11.88 -1.63 -36.89
N GLY A 119 12.20 -1.48 -38.17
CA GLY A 119 11.98 -0.24 -38.92
C GLY A 119 10.51 0.03 -39.29
N SER A 120 9.64 -0.97 -39.13
CA SER A 120 8.19 -0.89 -39.43
C SER A 120 7.31 -0.80 -38.18
N LEU A 121 7.90 -0.60 -37.00
CA LEU A 121 7.15 -0.51 -35.76
C LEU A 121 6.19 0.70 -35.78
N PRO A 122 4.98 0.57 -35.23
CA PRO A 122 4.05 1.68 -35.05
C PRO A 122 4.66 2.83 -34.25
N SER A 123 4.16 4.05 -34.45
CA SER A 123 4.60 5.21 -33.67
C SER A 123 4.03 5.24 -32.25
N GLU A 124 2.88 4.57 -32.02
CA GLU A 124 2.16 4.54 -30.75
C GLU A 124 2.43 3.24 -29.99
N ALA A 125 2.65 3.35 -28.67
CA ALA A 125 3.00 2.21 -27.81
C ALA A 125 1.91 1.11 -27.80
N LEU A 126 0.63 1.48 -27.76
CA LEU A 126 -0.49 0.52 -27.71
C LEU A 126 -0.63 -0.30 -29.00
N GLU A 127 -0.40 0.34 -30.15
CA GLU A 127 -0.41 -0.34 -31.44
C GLU A 127 0.74 -1.35 -31.52
N ALA A 128 1.90 -0.99 -30.97
CA ALA A 128 3.04 -1.88 -30.88
C ALA A 128 2.80 -3.06 -29.95
N ILE A 129 2.16 -2.84 -28.79
CA ILE A 129 1.73 -3.92 -27.89
C ILE A 129 0.81 -4.88 -28.64
N SER A 130 -0.22 -4.37 -29.32
CA SER A 130 -1.16 -5.20 -30.10
C SER A 130 -0.44 -6.01 -31.18
N LEU A 131 0.48 -5.38 -31.92
CA LEU A 131 1.30 -6.03 -32.94
C LEU A 131 2.15 -7.17 -32.35
N CYS A 132 2.80 -6.91 -31.21
CA CYS A 132 3.64 -7.90 -30.53
C CYS A 132 2.82 -9.03 -29.92
N LEU A 133 1.66 -8.77 -29.30
CA LEU A 133 0.79 -9.82 -28.77
C LEU A 133 0.33 -10.78 -29.87
N ASN A 134 -0.05 -10.24 -31.04
CA ASN A 134 -0.42 -11.03 -32.21
C ASN A 134 0.77 -11.83 -32.76
N LYS A 135 1.94 -11.19 -32.88
CA LYS A 135 3.18 -11.86 -33.32
C LYS A 135 3.63 -12.94 -32.34
N LEU A 136 3.33 -12.75 -31.05
CA LEU A 136 3.66 -13.67 -29.99
C LEU A 136 2.57 -14.73 -29.73
N GLU A 137 1.48 -14.71 -30.50
CA GLU A 137 0.35 -15.65 -30.39
C GLU A 137 -0.23 -15.77 -28.96
N ILE A 138 -0.26 -14.66 -28.20
CA ILE A 138 -0.77 -14.65 -26.82
C ILE A 138 -2.31 -14.63 -26.84
N PRO A 139 -2.99 -15.62 -26.21
CA PRO A 139 -4.46 -15.65 -26.11
C PRO A 139 -5.02 -14.43 -25.37
N THR A 140 -6.17 -13.92 -25.84
CA THR A 140 -6.75 -12.66 -25.32
C THR A 140 -7.14 -12.75 -23.83
N ASP A 141 -7.58 -13.92 -23.38
CA ASP A 141 -7.92 -14.25 -22.00
C ASP A 141 -6.70 -14.32 -21.06
N GLN A 142 -5.49 -14.45 -21.61
CA GLN A 142 -4.25 -14.55 -20.83
C GLN A 142 -3.43 -13.26 -20.82
N ILE A 143 -3.86 -12.22 -21.54
CA ILE A 143 -3.10 -10.96 -21.69
C ILE A 143 -2.83 -10.31 -20.33
N GLU A 144 -3.83 -10.24 -19.45
CA GLU A 144 -3.68 -9.58 -18.14
C GLU A 144 -2.65 -10.29 -17.27
N ASP A 145 -2.73 -11.62 -17.17
CA ASP A 145 -1.79 -12.41 -16.38
C ASP A 145 -0.39 -12.42 -16.99
N TYR A 146 -0.31 -12.36 -18.32
CA TYR A 146 0.95 -12.16 -19.02
C TYR A 146 1.57 -10.80 -18.66
N PHE A 147 0.81 -9.70 -18.69
CA PHE A 147 1.30 -8.39 -18.24
C PHE A 147 1.72 -8.38 -16.78
N LYS A 148 0.95 -9.01 -15.88
CA LYS A 148 1.34 -9.17 -14.48
C LYS A 148 2.70 -9.85 -14.35
N ARG A 149 2.93 -10.94 -15.09
CA ARG A 149 4.22 -11.64 -15.12
C ARG A 149 5.34 -10.73 -15.64
N LEU A 150 5.13 -10.04 -16.76
CA LEU A 150 6.16 -9.18 -17.37
C LEU A 150 6.58 -8.02 -16.46
N LEU A 151 5.64 -7.40 -15.73
CA LEU A 151 5.96 -6.34 -14.77
C LEU A 151 6.69 -6.88 -13.53
N ARG A 152 6.37 -8.11 -13.10
CA ARG A 152 7.02 -8.80 -11.96
C ARG A 152 8.44 -9.28 -12.23
N GLU A 153 8.88 -9.34 -13.47
CA GLU A 153 10.27 -9.70 -13.78
C GLU A 153 11.26 -8.57 -13.49
N LEU A 154 10.81 -7.31 -13.50
CA LEU A 154 11.60 -6.12 -13.14
C LEU A 154 10.75 -5.15 -12.28
N PRO A 155 10.32 -5.58 -11.09
CA PRO A 155 9.40 -4.83 -10.23
C PRO A 155 9.96 -3.48 -9.78
N GLY A 156 11.29 -3.31 -9.76
CA GLY A 156 11.96 -2.09 -9.36
C GLY A 156 11.88 -1.04 -10.45
N TRP A 157 12.23 -1.40 -11.69
CA TRP A 157 12.04 -0.53 -12.85
C TRP A 157 10.55 -0.20 -13.06
N ALA A 158 9.67 -1.19 -13.00
CA ALA A 158 8.23 -0.98 -13.11
C ALA A 158 7.71 -0.08 -11.97
N GLY A 159 8.13 -0.32 -10.73
CA GLY A 159 7.77 0.47 -9.56
C GLY A 159 8.26 1.92 -9.65
N TYR A 160 9.45 2.16 -10.19
CA TYR A 160 9.96 3.52 -10.39
C TYR A 160 9.16 4.28 -11.45
N ILE A 161 8.80 3.61 -12.54
CA ILE A 161 7.93 4.18 -13.58
C ILE A 161 6.53 4.48 -13.02
N LYS A 162 5.98 3.56 -12.22
CA LYS A 162 4.69 3.76 -11.53
C LYS A 162 4.75 4.98 -10.60
N TRP A 163 5.82 5.12 -9.82
CA TRP A 163 6.06 6.32 -8.99
C TRP A 163 6.09 7.60 -9.84
N ARG A 164 6.82 7.62 -10.96
CA ARG A 164 6.86 8.79 -11.86
C ARG A 164 5.47 9.15 -12.43
N CYS A 165 4.63 8.16 -12.67
CA CYS A 165 3.29 8.37 -13.23
C CYS A 165 2.28 8.87 -12.19
N GLU A 166 2.30 8.29 -10.99
CA GLU A 166 1.23 8.47 -10.00
C GLU A 166 1.60 9.47 -8.89
N TRP A 167 2.87 9.57 -8.54
CA TRP A 167 3.33 10.27 -7.33
C TRP A 167 4.20 11.50 -7.61
N GLN A 168 5.02 11.49 -8.67
CA GLN A 168 5.87 12.62 -9.01
C GLN A 168 5.04 13.89 -9.32
N ASN A 169 5.55 15.05 -8.89
CA ASN A 169 4.94 16.33 -9.21
C ASN A 169 4.77 16.52 -10.73
N LYS A 170 3.58 16.94 -11.16
CA LYS A 170 3.19 17.03 -12.59
C LYS A 170 4.11 17.91 -13.45
N GLU A 171 4.74 18.93 -12.87
CA GLU A 171 5.70 19.77 -13.60
C GLU A 171 7.00 19.02 -13.93
N ALA A 172 7.47 18.17 -13.01
CA ALA A 172 8.65 17.33 -13.23
C ALA A 172 8.37 16.14 -14.16
N SER A 173 7.13 15.63 -14.16
CA SER A 173 6.73 14.49 -15.00
C SER A 173 6.67 14.83 -16.50
N LEU A 174 6.66 16.12 -16.88
CA LEU A 174 6.65 16.56 -18.27
C LEU A 174 8.02 16.38 -18.97
N LYS A 175 9.11 16.25 -18.21
CA LYS A 175 10.46 16.07 -18.77
C LYS A 175 10.76 14.57 -18.96
N ASN A 176 10.94 14.15 -20.21
CA ASN A 176 11.19 12.76 -20.62
C ASN A 176 10.06 11.80 -20.13
N PRO A 177 8.86 11.87 -20.74
CA PRO A 177 7.69 11.14 -20.28
C PRO A 177 7.86 9.62 -20.48
N ILE A 178 7.39 8.85 -19.51
CA ILE A 178 7.40 7.40 -19.53
C ILE A 178 6.16 6.87 -18.81
N SER A 179 5.61 5.77 -19.30
CA SER A 179 4.50 5.06 -18.69
C SER A 179 4.76 3.55 -18.63
N LEU A 180 3.97 2.82 -17.82
CA LEU A 180 4.00 1.36 -17.83
C LEU A 180 3.59 0.77 -19.19
N THR A 181 2.77 1.50 -19.95
CA THR A 181 2.46 1.17 -21.34
C THR A 181 3.71 1.22 -22.22
N ASP A 182 4.52 2.27 -22.10
CA ASP A 182 5.79 2.36 -22.85
C ASP A 182 6.75 1.23 -22.46
N PHE A 183 6.84 0.96 -21.16
CA PHE A 183 7.69 -0.10 -20.62
C PHE A 183 7.31 -1.48 -21.17
N LEU A 184 6.02 -1.82 -21.16
CA LEU A 184 5.51 -3.08 -21.73
C LEU A 184 5.68 -3.13 -23.25
N ALA A 185 5.45 -2.02 -23.96
CA ALA A 185 5.65 -1.96 -25.41
C ALA A 185 7.10 -2.24 -25.79
N VAL A 186 8.07 -1.58 -25.14
CA VAL A 186 9.51 -1.81 -25.37
C VAL A 186 9.88 -3.25 -25.03
N ARG A 187 9.43 -3.77 -23.88
CA ARG A 187 9.67 -5.15 -23.47
C ARG A 187 9.18 -6.16 -24.53
N LEU A 188 7.93 -6.04 -24.96
CA LEU A 188 7.32 -6.94 -25.94
C LEU A 188 8.01 -6.88 -27.31
N VAL A 189 8.47 -5.69 -27.73
CA VAL A 189 9.26 -5.55 -28.95
C VAL A 189 10.60 -6.26 -28.83
N ILE A 190 11.30 -6.11 -27.70
CA ILE A 190 12.58 -6.80 -27.43
C ILE A 190 12.36 -8.32 -27.44
N THR A 191 11.33 -8.82 -26.73
CA THR A 191 10.94 -10.24 -26.74
C THR A 191 10.69 -10.76 -28.15
N SER A 192 9.97 -9.99 -28.96
CA SER A 192 9.65 -10.31 -30.35
C SER A 192 10.86 -10.25 -31.30
N ALA A 193 11.88 -9.44 -30.98
CA ALA A 193 13.05 -9.21 -31.82
C ALA A 193 14.17 -10.24 -31.59
N ILE A 194 14.45 -10.57 -30.32
CA ILE A 194 15.55 -11.46 -29.94
C ILE A 194 15.17 -12.94 -30.11
N GLY A 195 13.86 -13.25 -30.21
CA GLY A 195 13.38 -14.58 -30.55
C GLY A 195 13.60 -15.58 -29.42
N GLY A 196 12.82 -15.44 -28.35
CA GLY A 196 12.79 -16.46 -27.29
C GLY A 196 11.71 -17.50 -27.57
N ASP A 197 12.10 -18.76 -27.58
CA ASP A 197 11.27 -19.97 -27.38
C ASP A 197 10.53 -19.97 -26.01
N CYS A 198 10.20 -18.81 -25.45
CA CYS A 198 9.44 -18.69 -24.20
C CYS A 198 7.95 -19.05 -24.37
N GLN A 199 7.52 -19.34 -25.60
CA GLN A 199 6.13 -19.62 -25.98
C GLN A 199 5.67 -21.08 -25.85
N LYS A 200 6.57 -22.05 -25.64
CA LYS A 200 6.20 -23.48 -25.74
C LYS A 200 6.31 -24.28 -24.44
N LYS A 201 6.57 -23.63 -23.30
CA LYS A 201 6.34 -24.30 -22.02
C LYS A 201 4.91 -24.03 -21.62
N ASP A 202 4.13 -25.10 -21.63
CA ASP A 202 2.75 -25.17 -21.14
C ASP A 202 2.56 -24.22 -19.95
N PHE A 203 1.42 -23.55 -19.89
CA PHE A 203 0.83 -22.98 -18.67
C PHE A 203 0.50 -24.08 -17.63
N LYS A 204 1.35 -25.11 -17.50
CA LYS A 204 1.28 -26.12 -16.46
C LYS A 204 1.43 -25.40 -15.14
N LYS A 205 0.37 -25.45 -14.32
CA LYS A 205 0.39 -25.12 -12.89
C LYS A 205 1.69 -25.65 -12.30
N GLU A 206 2.63 -24.75 -12.01
CA GLU A 206 3.85 -25.12 -11.31
C GLU A 206 3.43 -25.76 -9.98
N VAL A 207 3.78 -27.02 -9.82
CA VAL A 207 3.48 -27.81 -8.62
C VAL A 207 4.32 -27.25 -7.48
N PHE A 208 3.65 -26.60 -6.53
CA PHE A 208 4.25 -25.90 -5.40
C PHE A 208 4.92 -26.86 -4.39
N PRO A 209 6.22 -26.68 -4.05
CA PRO A 209 6.83 -27.44 -2.96
C PRO A 209 6.34 -26.97 -1.58
N SER A 210 5.84 -27.94 -0.80
CA SER A 210 5.84 -28.02 0.68
C SER A 210 5.16 -26.91 1.52
N LYS A 211 3.88 -27.16 1.87
CA LYS A 211 3.07 -26.49 2.93
C LYS A 211 3.68 -26.50 4.36
N VAL A 212 4.79 -27.21 4.61
CA VAL A 212 5.22 -27.57 5.98
C VAL A 212 6.12 -26.52 6.64
N LEU A 213 7.08 -25.94 5.92
CA LEU A 213 8.00 -24.88 6.43
C LEU A 213 7.27 -23.56 6.77
N LYS A 214 6.17 -23.25 6.08
CA LYS A 214 5.39 -22.00 6.23
C LYS A 214 4.67 -21.89 7.57
N LYS A 215 4.12 -23.00 8.08
CA LYS A 215 3.34 -22.98 9.32
C LYS A 215 4.24 -22.79 10.55
N GLU A 216 5.46 -23.32 10.52
CA GLU A 216 6.41 -23.18 11.61
C GLU A 216 6.91 -21.74 11.75
N PHE A 217 7.34 -21.11 10.64
CA PHE A 217 7.75 -19.71 10.64
C PHE A 217 6.63 -18.78 11.13
N LEU A 218 5.41 -18.90 10.57
CA LEU A 218 4.27 -18.07 10.97
C LEU A 218 3.88 -18.28 12.44
N ASN A 219 3.96 -19.53 12.94
CA ASN A 219 3.71 -19.81 14.35
C ASN A 219 4.80 -19.21 15.26
N GLU A 220 6.06 -19.26 14.85
CA GLU A 220 7.17 -18.65 15.59
C GLU A 220 7.06 -17.12 15.61
N LEU A 221 6.73 -16.51 14.47
CA LEU A 221 6.46 -15.08 14.34
C LEU A 221 5.36 -14.63 15.30
N LYS A 222 4.19 -15.29 15.25
CA LYS A 222 3.07 -15.00 16.17
C LYS A 222 3.47 -15.12 17.63
N LYS A 223 4.22 -16.16 18.00
CA LYS A 223 4.71 -16.34 19.37
C LYS A 223 5.65 -15.21 19.80
N LYS A 224 6.55 -14.76 18.93
CA LYS A 224 7.48 -13.65 19.20
C LYS A 224 6.71 -12.34 19.37
N GLU A 225 5.78 -12.05 18.46
CA GLU A 225 4.92 -10.86 18.51
C GLU A 225 4.06 -10.83 19.77
N GLU A 226 3.36 -11.91 20.09
CA GLU A 226 2.55 -12.00 21.32
C GLU A 226 3.41 -11.84 22.57
N LYS A 227 4.61 -12.42 22.58
CA LYS A 227 5.54 -12.30 23.71
C LYS A 227 6.00 -10.84 23.86
N TYR A 228 6.43 -10.20 22.79
CA TYR A 228 6.88 -8.81 22.82
C TYR A 228 5.75 -7.89 23.27
N LEU A 229 4.53 -8.02 22.74
CA LEU A 229 3.39 -7.22 23.15
C LEU A 229 3.08 -7.38 24.63
N LYS A 230 3.05 -8.63 25.12
CA LYS A 230 2.82 -8.93 26.54
C LYS A 230 3.90 -8.32 27.43
N ASP A 231 5.17 -8.42 27.03
CA ASP A 231 6.28 -7.87 27.80
C ASP A 231 6.28 -6.33 27.79
N LEU A 232 5.94 -5.71 26.66
CA LEU A 232 5.77 -4.26 26.56
C LEU A 232 4.62 -3.76 27.45
N LEU A 233 3.46 -4.42 27.41
CA LEU A 233 2.31 -4.06 28.25
C LEU A 233 2.59 -4.25 29.74
N LYS A 234 3.42 -5.23 30.14
CA LYS A 234 3.86 -5.38 31.53
C LYS A 234 4.68 -4.19 32.01
N LEU A 235 5.37 -3.48 31.13
CA LEU A 235 6.13 -2.26 31.46
C LEU A 235 5.21 -1.03 31.52
N ILE A 236 4.29 -0.89 30.56
CA ILE A 236 3.48 0.33 30.40
C ILE A 236 2.27 0.38 31.34
N VAL A 237 1.51 -0.71 31.47
CA VAL A 237 0.25 -0.72 32.25
C VAL A 237 0.44 -0.29 33.72
N PRO A 238 1.52 -0.69 34.43
CA PRO A 238 1.78 -0.19 35.78
C PRO A 238 1.97 1.34 35.86
N GLU A 239 2.58 1.96 34.85
CA GLU A 239 2.77 3.42 34.81
C GLU A 239 1.44 4.16 34.62
N VAL A 240 0.48 3.57 33.88
CA VAL A 240 -0.89 4.10 33.74
C VAL A 240 -1.60 4.13 35.10
N VAL A 241 -1.50 3.05 35.88
CA VAL A 241 -2.11 2.97 37.21
C VAL A 241 -1.49 3.98 38.17
N LYS A 242 -0.16 4.23 38.08
CA LYS A 242 0.50 5.30 38.84
C LYS A 242 -0.05 6.66 38.43
N LEU A 243 -0.09 6.95 37.13
CA LEU A 243 -0.59 8.21 36.58
C LEU A 243 -2.01 8.55 37.07
N ASN A 244 -2.90 7.56 37.10
CA ASN A 244 -4.27 7.76 37.60
C ASN A 244 -4.35 7.98 39.13
N LYS A 245 -3.32 7.61 39.90
CA LYS A 245 -3.28 7.75 41.37
C LYS A 245 -2.55 9.01 41.84
N THR A 246 -1.49 9.43 41.15
CA THR A 246 -0.69 10.60 41.53
C THR A 246 -1.13 11.83 40.75
N LYS A 247 -1.84 12.74 41.41
CA LYS A 247 -1.93 14.15 41.01
C LYS A 247 -0.73 14.92 41.57
N GLU A 248 0.48 14.52 41.22
CA GLU A 248 1.64 15.32 41.63
C GLU A 248 1.60 16.67 40.91
N PRO A 249 1.84 17.78 41.62
CA PRO A 249 1.92 19.09 40.99
C PRO A 249 3.07 19.08 39.98
N VAL A 250 2.75 19.27 38.70
CA VAL A 250 3.75 19.34 37.64
C VAL A 250 4.54 20.64 37.84
N SER A 251 5.78 20.52 38.32
CA SER A 251 6.71 21.65 38.35
C SER A 251 6.97 22.14 36.93
N LYS A 252 6.89 23.45 36.69
CA LYS A 252 7.21 24.05 35.38
C LYS A 252 8.62 23.61 34.94
N PRO A 253 8.78 22.92 33.79
CA PRO A 253 10.10 22.51 33.31
C PRO A 253 10.90 23.72 32.83
N ASP A 254 12.23 23.63 32.90
CA ASP A 254 13.14 24.68 32.42
C ASP A 254 13.09 24.77 30.88
N ALA A 255 12.92 23.63 30.22
CA ALA A 255 12.71 23.54 28.78
C ALA A 255 11.87 22.31 28.41
N GLN A 256 11.06 22.46 27.36
CA GLN A 256 10.29 21.39 26.73
C GLN A 256 10.88 21.11 25.34
N ILE A 257 11.07 19.84 24.99
CA ILE A 257 11.78 19.46 23.77
C ILE A 257 10.95 18.45 22.99
N VAL A 258 10.44 18.86 21.84
CA VAL A 258 9.67 18.02 20.94
C VAL A 258 10.63 17.35 19.97
N PHE A 259 10.84 16.04 20.11
CA PHE A 259 11.63 15.24 19.19
C PHE A 259 10.75 14.57 18.14
N CYS A 260 11.34 14.24 16.99
CA CYS A 260 10.73 13.30 16.05
C CYS A 260 10.34 11.98 16.75
N ILE A 261 9.25 11.34 16.32
CA ILE A 261 8.83 9.99 16.79
C ILE A 261 9.85 8.86 16.54
N ASP A 262 10.94 9.15 15.83
CA ASP A 262 12.01 8.23 15.44
C ASP A 262 12.56 7.41 16.62
N VAL A 263 12.69 6.09 16.42
CA VAL A 263 13.17 5.16 17.47
C VAL A 263 14.58 5.46 17.96
N ARG A 264 15.40 6.15 17.17
CA ARG A 264 16.77 6.55 17.54
C ARG A 264 16.77 7.79 18.44
N SER A 265 15.70 8.57 18.44
CA SER A 265 15.53 9.70 19.35
C SER A 265 15.03 9.26 20.72
N GLU A 266 14.39 8.08 20.85
CA GLU A 266 13.89 7.55 22.13
C GLU A 266 14.99 7.43 23.20
N PRO A 267 16.14 6.79 22.94
CA PRO A 267 17.21 6.71 23.93
C PRO A 267 17.79 8.09 24.28
N PHE A 268 17.84 9.02 23.33
CA PHE A 268 18.34 10.37 23.57
C PHE A 268 17.42 11.16 24.52
N ARG A 269 16.10 11.04 24.35
CA ARG A 269 15.08 11.67 25.22
C ARG A 269 15.25 11.30 26.68
N MET A 270 15.42 10.00 26.97
CA MET A 270 15.66 9.53 28.33
C MET A 270 16.93 10.13 28.94
N ARG A 271 17.97 10.35 28.13
CA ARG A 271 19.25 10.88 28.61
C ARG A 271 19.19 12.38 28.88
N ILE A 272 18.59 13.15 27.99
CA ILE A 272 18.46 14.60 28.22
C ILE A 272 17.59 14.90 29.45
N GLU A 273 16.50 14.15 29.68
CA GLU A 273 15.66 14.29 30.87
C GLU A 273 16.39 13.96 32.18
N ARG A 274 17.54 13.28 32.15
CA ARG A 274 18.37 13.00 33.34
C ARG A 274 19.37 14.12 33.66
N GLU A 275 19.66 15.00 32.70
CA GLU A 275 20.65 16.07 32.88
C GLU A 275 20.06 17.31 33.57
N GLY A 276 18.74 17.52 33.47
CA GLY A 276 18.08 18.69 34.04
C GLY A 276 16.56 18.53 34.14
N ASN A 277 15.89 19.59 34.61
CA ASN A 277 14.43 19.66 34.70
C ASN A 277 13.81 19.91 33.30
N TYR A 278 13.91 18.90 32.44
CA TYR A 278 13.41 18.94 31.07
C TYR A 278 12.27 17.95 30.85
N GLU A 279 11.37 18.31 29.95
CA GLU A 279 10.27 17.45 29.52
C GLU A 279 10.36 17.21 28.00
N THR A 280 10.20 15.96 27.56
CA THR A 280 10.29 15.64 26.13
C THR A 280 8.99 15.13 25.54
N PHE A 281 8.69 15.60 24.33
CA PHE A 281 7.54 15.17 23.55
C PHE A 281 7.98 14.42 22.30
N GLY A 282 7.12 13.54 21.81
CA GLY A 282 7.31 12.87 20.52
C GLY A 282 6.28 13.34 19.52
N PHE A 283 6.72 13.79 18.35
CA PHE A 283 5.83 14.23 17.28
C PHE A 283 6.41 13.87 15.92
N ALA A 284 5.59 13.70 14.87
CA ALA A 284 6.14 13.39 13.55
C ALA A 284 7.01 14.55 13.04
N GLY A 285 8.20 14.27 12.50
CA GLY A 285 9.22 15.29 12.19
C GLY A 285 8.84 16.38 11.18
N PHE A 286 7.69 16.24 10.49
CA PHE A 286 7.13 17.28 9.65
C PHE A 286 6.28 18.33 10.39
N PHE A 287 6.00 18.11 11.67
CA PHE A 287 5.31 19.04 12.55
C PHE A 287 3.92 19.51 12.05
N GLY A 288 3.24 18.68 11.24
CA GLY A 288 1.92 19.04 10.68
C GLY A 288 1.98 19.99 9.48
N LEU A 289 3.17 20.32 8.97
CA LEU A 289 3.37 21.31 7.91
C LEU A 289 3.43 20.65 6.51
N PRO A 290 2.46 20.91 5.62
CA PRO A 290 2.50 20.41 4.24
C PRO A 290 3.35 21.33 3.35
N VAL A 291 4.67 21.39 3.61
CA VAL A 291 5.59 22.34 2.96
C VAL A 291 6.67 21.66 2.12
N SER A 292 7.06 22.33 1.05
CA SER A 292 8.28 22.06 0.29
C SER A 292 9.29 23.17 0.57
N VAL A 293 10.51 22.81 0.97
CA VAL A 293 11.53 23.75 1.46
C VAL A 293 12.66 23.91 0.45
N HIS A 294 13.03 25.15 0.16
CA HIS A 294 14.22 25.50 -0.59
C HIS A 294 15.27 26.13 0.31
N ASN A 295 16.29 25.35 0.67
CA ASN A 295 17.43 25.85 1.43
C ASN A 295 18.19 26.91 0.61
N TYR A 296 18.75 27.93 1.25
CA TYR A 296 19.50 29.00 0.57
C TYR A 296 20.63 28.49 -0.35
N ASN A 297 21.26 27.38 0.06
CA ASN A 297 22.33 26.71 -0.68
C ASN A 297 21.88 25.58 -1.59
N GLY A 298 20.60 25.22 -1.56
CA GLY A 298 20.01 24.19 -2.40
C GLY A 298 19.92 24.65 -3.85
N ASP A 299 19.85 23.65 -4.75
CA ASP A 299 19.59 23.86 -6.18
C ASP A 299 18.10 23.56 -6.52
N HIS A 300 17.38 22.85 -5.64
CA HIS A 300 15.99 22.41 -5.84
C HIS A 300 15.17 22.44 -4.54
N PHE A 301 13.85 22.52 -4.69
CA PHE A 301 12.89 22.35 -3.60
C PHE A 301 12.85 20.90 -3.12
N LYS A 302 12.67 20.70 -1.82
CA LYS A 302 12.54 19.38 -1.18
C LYS A 302 11.18 19.27 -0.51
N ASP A 303 10.41 18.25 -0.86
CA ASP A 303 9.12 17.99 -0.24
C ASP A 303 9.37 17.43 1.18
N CYS A 304 9.14 18.27 2.18
CA CYS A 304 9.48 18.00 3.58
C CYS A 304 8.27 17.52 4.39
N CYS A 305 7.36 16.79 3.77
CA CYS A 305 6.15 16.23 4.38
C CYS A 305 6.03 14.72 4.06
N PRO A 306 5.15 13.98 4.78
CA PRO A 306 4.92 12.57 4.49
C PRO A 306 4.40 12.42 3.06
N VAL A 307 4.77 11.34 2.39
CA VAL A 307 4.39 11.09 1.00
C VAL A 307 2.86 10.97 0.81
N LEU A 308 2.13 10.60 1.86
CA LEU A 308 0.67 10.61 1.89
C LEU A 308 0.06 12.02 1.75
N ILE A 309 0.84 13.07 1.98
CA ILE A 309 0.41 14.47 1.98
C ILE A 309 1.17 15.21 0.88
N LYS A 310 0.45 15.77 -0.09
CA LYS A 310 1.06 16.65 -1.09
C LYS A 310 1.43 18.00 -0.47
N PRO A 311 2.62 18.55 -0.74
CA PRO A 311 2.99 19.86 -0.26
C PRO A 311 2.05 20.92 -0.85
N GLN A 312 1.54 21.80 0.01
CA GLN A 312 0.62 22.88 -0.37
C GLN A 312 1.33 24.22 -0.51
N TYR A 313 2.43 24.41 0.23
CA TYR A 313 3.18 25.67 0.27
C TYR A 313 4.66 25.44 -0.02
N LYS A 314 5.29 26.44 -0.64
CA LYS A 314 6.73 26.49 -0.87
C LYS A 314 7.33 27.51 0.09
N VAL A 315 8.33 27.10 0.87
CA VAL A 315 9.04 27.97 1.83
C VAL A 315 10.49 28.09 1.39
N VAL A 316 10.97 29.33 1.31
CA VAL A 316 12.35 29.63 0.95
C VAL A 316 13.10 30.08 2.20
N GLU A 317 14.29 29.52 2.42
CA GLU A 317 15.19 30.03 3.44
C GLU A 317 16.03 31.18 2.90
N GLU A 318 16.00 32.32 3.59
CA GLU A 318 16.75 33.52 3.26
C GLU A 318 17.79 33.84 4.34
N PRO A 319 18.97 34.38 3.98
CA PRO A 319 19.98 34.73 4.96
C PRO A 319 19.57 35.95 5.78
N ILE A 320 20.01 36.01 7.03
CA ILE A 320 19.72 37.14 7.91
C ILE A 320 20.52 38.38 7.46
N LEU A 321 19.82 39.49 7.25
CA LEU A 321 20.40 40.72 6.66
C LEU A 321 21.49 41.36 7.54
N ASP A 322 21.53 41.09 8.84
CA ASP A 322 22.53 41.67 9.76
C ASP A 322 23.97 41.20 9.47
N GLU A 323 24.16 40.16 8.65
CA GLU A 323 25.47 39.62 8.28
C GLU A 323 25.88 39.96 6.82
N ILE A 324 25.57 41.15 6.30
CA ILE A 324 25.84 41.54 4.88
C ILE A 324 27.27 41.19 4.41
N GLY A 325 28.28 41.47 5.24
CA GLY A 325 29.68 41.14 4.92
C GLY A 325 29.92 39.64 4.77
N ARG A 326 29.29 38.82 5.62
CA ARG A 326 29.36 37.36 5.57
C ARG A 326 28.58 36.80 4.38
N ILE A 327 27.43 37.38 4.04
CA ILE A 327 26.64 37.06 2.85
C ILE A 327 27.47 37.29 1.58
N SER A 328 28.11 38.46 1.46
CA SER A 328 28.99 38.78 0.34
C SER A 328 30.17 37.81 0.23
N HIS A 329 30.80 37.49 1.37
CA HIS A 329 31.88 36.50 1.41
C HIS A 329 31.39 35.11 0.96
N HIS A 330 30.24 34.67 1.46
CA HIS A 330 29.60 33.42 1.08
C HIS A 330 29.29 33.35 -0.41
N GLN A 331 28.71 34.41 -0.99
CA GLN A 331 28.35 34.45 -2.42
C GLN A 331 29.59 34.39 -3.32
N LYS A 332 30.67 35.14 -2.98
CA LYS A 332 31.96 35.08 -3.70
C LYS A 332 32.56 33.67 -3.62
N GLY A 333 32.57 33.07 -2.43
CA GLY A 333 33.01 31.70 -2.20
C GLY A 333 32.23 30.66 -3.00
N ARG A 334 30.89 30.75 -2.96
CA ARG A 334 29.99 29.88 -3.73
C ARG A 334 30.24 30.00 -5.23
N SER A 335 30.42 31.22 -5.73
CA SER A 335 30.74 31.47 -7.15
C SER A 335 32.08 30.84 -7.53
N LEU A 336 33.13 31.07 -6.75
CA LEU A 336 34.45 30.48 -6.96
C LEU A 336 34.40 28.95 -7.01
N ILE A 337 33.77 28.32 -6.00
CA ILE A 337 33.60 26.86 -5.93
C ILE A 337 32.81 26.35 -7.14
N ASN A 338 31.75 27.04 -7.55
CA ASN A 338 30.95 26.66 -8.72
C ASN A 338 31.73 26.76 -10.03
N ILE A 339 32.60 27.77 -10.18
CA ILE A 339 33.49 27.91 -11.34
C ILE A 339 34.43 26.71 -11.41
N PHE A 340 35.13 26.39 -10.30
CA PHE A 340 36.00 25.21 -10.25
C PHE A 340 35.23 23.90 -10.47
N ARG A 341 34.02 23.77 -9.92
CA ARG A 341 33.16 22.60 -10.12
C ARG A 341 32.77 22.43 -11.58
N ARG A 342 32.34 23.51 -12.25
CA ARG A 342 32.00 23.49 -13.68
C ARG A 342 33.21 23.15 -14.53
N PHE A 343 34.34 23.82 -14.31
CA PHE A 343 35.58 23.54 -15.02
C PHE A 343 36.02 22.07 -14.87
N TYR A 344 35.97 21.52 -13.65
CA TYR A 344 36.25 20.10 -13.42
C TYR A 344 35.26 19.19 -14.16
N GLN A 345 33.96 19.50 -14.14
CA GLN A 345 32.94 18.74 -14.86
C GLN A 345 33.16 18.78 -16.38
N ASP A 346 33.46 19.97 -16.93
CA ASP A 346 33.73 20.15 -18.36
C ASP A 346 34.95 19.33 -18.80
N LEU A 347 36.03 19.33 -18.00
CA LEU A 347 37.21 18.49 -18.27
C LEU A 347 36.93 16.99 -18.09
N LYS A 348 36.08 16.61 -17.13
CA LYS A 348 35.75 15.21 -16.84
C LYS A 348 34.85 14.58 -17.91
N TYR A 349 33.90 15.34 -18.46
CA TYR A 349 32.89 14.82 -19.39
C TYR A 349 33.16 15.14 -20.86
N ASN A 350 34.24 15.86 -21.17
CA ASN A 350 34.73 16.01 -22.53
C ASN A 350 35.45 14.73 -23.00
N PHE A 351 35.47 14.49 -24.32
CA PHE A 351 36.06 13.30 -24.92
C PHE A 351 37.60 13.21 -24.80
N ALA A 352 38.30 14.34 -24.82
CA ALA A 352 39.76 14.35 -24.96
C ALA A 352 40.53 14.65 -23.66
N THR A 353 39.90 15.36 -22.72
CA THR A 353 40.54 15.89 -21.51
C THR A 353 40.58 14.98 -20.26
N PRO A 354 39.79 13.90 -20.12
CA PRO A 354 39.79 13.10 -18.88
C PRO A 354 41.15 12.48 -18.55
N PHE A 355 41.89 12.01 -19.55
CA PHE A 355 43.22 11.42 -19.33
C PHE A 355 44.21 12.47 -18.81
N ALA A 356 44.27 13.64 -19.44
CA ALA A 356 45.11 14.75 -18.98
C ALA A 356 44.71 15.25 -17.58
N LEU A 357 43.41 15.28 -17.29
CA LEU A 357 42.89 15.64 -15.96
C LEU A 357 43.37 14.65 -14.88
N VAL A 358 43.36 13.35 -15.18
CA VAL A 358 43.85 12.30 -14.26
C VAL A 358 45.36 12.42 -14.07
N GLU A 359 46.14 12.67 -15.11
CA GLU A 359 47.59 12.85 -14.98
C GLU A 359 47.97 14.08 -14.16
N THR A 360 47.25 15.19 -14.32
CA THR A 360 47.54 16.45 -13.60
C THR A 360 47.07 16.43 -12.16
N LEU A 361 45.86 15.93 -11.88
CA LEU A 361 45.27 15.97 -10.54
C LEU A 361 45.39 14.64 -9.78
N GLY A 362 45.84 13.57 -10.43
CA GLY A 362 45.83 12.21 -9.88
C GLY A 362 46.63 12.06 -8.59
N LEU A 363 47.85 12.61 -8.53
CA LEU A 363 48.67 12.57 -7.31
C LEU A 363 48.00 13.30 -6.14
N TRP A 364 47.42 14.47 -6.39
CA TRP A 364 46.70 15.25 -5.38
C TRP A 364 45.43 14.53 -4.91
N CYS A 365 44.66 13.99 -5.86
CA CYS A 365 43.48 13.17 -5.56
C CYS A 365 43.86 11.93 -4.75
N GLY A 366 44.95 11.24 -5.11
CA GLY A 366 45.49 10.10 -4.39
C GLY A 366 45.89 10.44 -2.95
N PHE A 367 46.59 11.56 -2.75
CA PHE A 367 46.93 12.07 -1.42
C PHE A 367 45.66 12.37 -0.59
N TRP A 368 44.69 13.05 -1.20
CA TRP A 368 43.42 13.36 -0.55
C TRP A 368 42.64 12.10 -0.17
N MET A 369 42.58 11.10 -1.05
CA MET A 369 41.96 9.80 -0.78
C MET A 369 42.68 9.07 0.36
N ALA A 370 44.02 9.05 0.38
CA ALA A 370 44.79 8.45 1.47
C ALA A 370 44.50 9.14 2.82
N MET A 371 44.44 10.47 2.84
CA MET A 371 44.08 11.24 4.02
C MET A 371 42.64 10.92 4.50
N ARG A 372 41.68 10.81 3.59
CA ARG A 372 40.29 10.42 3.91
C ARG A 372 40.20 9.01 4.49
N THR A 373 40.98 8.06 3.97
CA THR A 373 40.99 6.67 4.44
C THR A 373 41.67 6.52 5.81
N LEU A 374 42.84 7.13 6.01
CA LEU A 374 43.62 6.97 7.24
C LEU A 374 43.12 7.86 8.38
N MET A 375 42.57 9.03 8.07
CA MET A 375 42.16 10.04 9.04
C MET A 375 40.78 10.65 8.71
N PRO A 376 39.71 9.84 8.60
CA PRO A 376 38.41 10.28 8.07
C PRO A 376 37.81 11.45 8.85
N ALA A 377 37.74 11.37 10.18
CA ALA A 377 37.19 12.44 11.02
C ALA A 377 37.97 13.76 10.89
N SER A 378 39.31 13.70 10.84
CA SER A 378 40.15 14.88 10.64
C SER A 378 39.99 15.46 9.24
N SER A 379 39.82 14.59 8.23
CA SER A 379 39.61 15.02 6.84
C SER A 379 38.30 15.79 6.66
N VAL A 380 37.21 15.33 7.28
CA VAL A 380 35.92 16.03 7.27
C VAL A 380 36.03 17.36 8.00
N LYS A 381 36.71 17.41 9.16
CA LYS A 381 36.96 18.66 9.89
C LYS A 381 37.77 19.66 9.06
N PHE A 382 38.85 19.22 8.43
CA PHE A 382 39.69 20.06 7.57
C PHE A 382 38.91 20.58 6.36
N LYS A 383 38.16 19.71 5.68
CA LYS A 383 37.26 20.10 4.58
C LYS A 383 36.24 21.13 5.05
N LYS A 384 35.58 20.91 6.20
CA LYS A 384 34.61 21.85 6.78
C LYS A 384 35.27 23.18 7.14
N ALA A 385 36.49 23.18 7.67
CA ALA A 385 37.23 24.40 7.97
C ALA A 385 37.58 25.21 6.71
N ILE A 386 38.06 24.55 5.64
CA ILE A 386 38.30 25.20 4.34
C ILE A 386 36.99 25.73 3.75
N GLN A 387 35.92 24.93 3.82
CA GLN A 387 34.61 25.35 3.32
C GLN A 387 34.10 26.55 4.11
N GLU A 388 34.20 26.57 5.43
CA GLU A 388 33.79 27.69 6.28
C GLU A 388 34.65 28.94 6.02
N MET A 389 35.93 28.76 5.71
CA MET A 389 36.83 29.85 5.33
C MET A 389 36.47 30.46 3.97
N LEU A 390 36.17 29.64 2.95
CA LEU A 390 35.87 30.10 1.59
C LEU A 390 34.42 30.54 1.41
N LYS A 391 33.50 29.78 2.02
CA LYS A 391 32.04 29.89 1.92
C LYS A 391 31.47 29.73 3.34
N PRO A 392 31.55 30.76 4.19
CA PRO A 392 31.09 30.68 5.57
C PRO A 392 29.61 30.29 5.64
N THR A 393 29.25 29.46 6.63
CA THR A 393 27.86 29.08 6.88
C THR A 393 27.07 30.33 7.28
N LEU A 394 25.90 30.51 6.67
CA LEU A 394 25.02 31.64 6.94
C LEU A 394 23.87 31.19 7.81
N ALA A 395 23.53 32.03 8.78
CA ALA A 395 22.26 32.01 9.45
C ALA A 395 21.14 32.26 8.43
N THR A 396 20.13 31.40 8.37
CA THR A 396 18.96 31.60 7.52
C THR A 396 17.70 31.70 8.37
N LEU A 397 16.66 32.36 7.87
CA LEU A 397 15.31 32.33 8.42
C LEU A 397 14.33 31.86 7.34
N PRO A 398 13.23 31.18 7.71
CA PRO A 398 12.24 30.78 6.75
C PRO A 398 11.38 32.00 6.38
N LYS A 399 11.25 32.28 5.09
CA LYS A 399 10.28 33.26 4.60
C LYS A 399 8.90 32.62 4.57
N ILE A 400 8.04 33.00 5.52
CA ILE A 400 6.70 32.43 5.69
C ILE A 400 5.70 33.11 4.75
N ASP A 401 5.62 32.61 3.51
CA ASP A 401 4.59 33.01 2.52
C ASP A 401 3.32 32.14 2.65
N ILE A 402 2.92 31.81 3.88
CA ILE A 402 1.70 31.03 4.20
C ILE A 402 0.63 32.00 4.70
N PRO A 403 -0.64 31.94 4.24
CA PRO A 403 -1.71 32.78 4.77
C PRO A 403 -1.85 32.66 6.29
N LEU A 404 -2.06 33.78 6.98
CA LEU A 404 -2.15 33.82 8.46
C LEU A 404 -3.18 32.83 9.02
N THR A 405 -4.33 32.69 8.35
CA THR A 405 -5.36 31.71 8.72
C THR A 405 -4.81 30.28 8.79
N ASN A 406 -3.99 29.90 7.81
CA ASN A 406 -3.39 28.57 7.73
C ASN A 406 -2.25 28.43 8.73
N GLN A 407 -1.48 29.49 8.99
CA GLN A 407 -0.48 29.50 10.06
C GLN A 407 -1.12 29.23 11.43
N ILE A 408 -2.25 29.88 11.74
CA ILE A 408 -3.01 29.66 12.98
C ILE A 408 -3.49 28.20 13.04
N THR A 409 -4.07 27.67 11.96
CA THR A 409 -4.53 26.28 11.91
C THR A 409 -3.40 25.28 12.12
N PHE A 410 -2.24 25.47 11.47
CA PHE A 410 -1.09 24.58 11.62
C PHE A 410 -0.50 24.66 13.04
N GLY A 411 -0.36 25.86 13.60
CA GLY A 411 0.11 26.07 14.97
C GLY A 411 -0.81 25.42 15.99
N GLU A 412 -2.12 25.64 15.88
CA GLU A 412 -3.13 25.03 16.76
C GLU A 412 -3.10 23.50 16.65
N SER A 413 -3.16 22.97 15.43
CA SER A 413 -3.19 21.53 15.19
C SER A 413 -1.96 20.84 15.75
N ALA A 414 -0.78 21.44 15.56
CA ALA A 414 0.47 20.90 16.09
C ALA A 414 0.45 20.85 17.63
N LEU A 415 0.10 21.95 18.31
CA LEU A 415 0.08 22.02 19.77
C LEU A 415 -0.95 21.08 20.40
N ARG A 416 -2.17 21.03 19.86
CA ARG A 416 -3.22 20.11 20.35
C ARG A 416 -2.85 18.65 20.15
N MET A 417 -2.32 18.29 18.97
CA MET A 417 -1.93 16.90 18.71
C MET A 417 -0.75 16.43 19.58
N MET A 418 0.13 17.34 20.02
CA MET A 418 1.21 17.02 20.97
C MET A 418 0.71 16.86 22.41
N GLY A 419 -0.49 17.36 22.73
CA GLY A 419 -0.95 17.58 24.10
C GLY A 419 -0.22 18.73 24.81
N LEU A 420 0.35 19.68 24.05
CA LEU A 420 1.08 20.84 24.58
C LEU A 420 0.23 22.11 24.44
N THR A 421 -0.85 22.17 25.21
CA THR A 421 -1.81 23.30 25.19
C THR A 421 -1.69 24.21 26.41
N ASN A 422 -0.99 23.75 27.45
CA ASN A 422 -0.82 24.43 28.73
C ASN A 422 0.58 24.14 29.33
N ASN A 423 0.91 24.80 30.44
CA ASN A 423 2.17 24.63 31.18
C ASN A 423 3.45 24.79 30.32
N PHE A 424 3.46 25.76 29.41
CA PHE A 424 4.61 26.04 28.55
C PHE A 424 5.85 26.44 29.36
N SER A 425 7.01 25.87 29.04
CA SER A 425 8.30 26.29 29.60
C SER A 425 8.80 27.60 28.98
N PRO A 426 9.79 28.27 29.60
CA PRO A 426 10.42 29.46 29.00
C PRO A 426 11.04 29.19 27.62
N ILE A 427 11.56 27.98 27.37
CA ILE A 427 12.05 27.55 26.06
C ILE A 427 11.33 26.29 25.62
N VAL A 428 10.79 26.29 24.40
CA VAL A 428 10.24 25.10 23.73
C VAL A 428 11.05 24.83 22.47
N VAL A 429 11.70 23.67 22.39
CA VAL A 429 12.54 23.29 21.26
C VAL A 429 11.78 22.34 20.33
N LEU A 430 11.64 22.72 19.06
CA LEU A 430 11.05 21.90 18.00
C LEU A 430 12.17 21.21 17.22
N CYS A 431 12.49 19.99 17.63
CA CYS A 431 13.66 19.23 17.21
C CYS A 431 13.30 18.19 16.13
N GLY A 432 13.45 18.58 14.87
CA GLY A 432 13.47 17.61 13.77
C GLY A 432 14.75 16.76 13.82
N HIS A 433 14.85 15.71 12.99
CA HIS A 433 16.10 14.95 12.89
C HIS A 433 16.62 14.84 11.46
N GLY A 434 17.89 14.51 11.34
CA GLY A 434 18.56 14.11 10.12
C GLY A 434 19.73 13.20 10.45
N SER A 435 20.45 12.73 9.45
CA SER A 435 21.60 11.85 9.61
C SER A 435 22.85 12.43 8.95
N GLN A 436 24.01 11.81 9.21
CA GLN A 436 25.25 12.17 8.52
C GLN A 436 26.01 10.91 8.10
N THR A 437 26.28 10.80 6.81
CA THR A 437 27.00 9.69 6.21
C THR A 437 27.79 10.16 4.99
N GLU A 438 28.89 9.47 4.68
CA GLU A 438 29.71 9.71 3.50
C GLU A 438 29.58 8.50 2.55
N ASN A 439 29.48 8.77 1.23
CA ASN A 439 29.46 7.72 0.19
C ASN A 439 28.39 6.63 0.39
N ASN A 440 27.19 7.00 0.81
CA ASN A 440 26.10 6.07 1.06
C ASN A 440 24.89 6.38 0.16
N PRO A 441 24.63 5.56 -0.88
CA PRO A 441 23.45 5.69 -1.73
C PRO A 441 22.12 5.65 -0.95
N TYR A 442 22.09 4.98 0.21
CA TYR A 442 20.93 4.89 1.10
C TYR A 442 20.92 5.96 2.20
N ALA A 443 21.53 7.12 1.98
CA ALA A 443 21.57 8.20 2.99
C ALA A 443 20.16 8.69 3.40
N SER A 444 19.27 8.88 2.42
CA SER A 444 17.88 9.35 2.67
C SER A 444 17.06 8.37 3.53
N ALA A 445 17.38 7.07 3.49
CA ALA A 445 16.75 6.06 4.34
C ALA A 445 17.16 6.18 5.84
N LEU A 446 18.25 6.91 6.14
CA LEU A 446 18.63 7.25 7.51
C LEU A 446 18.05 8.59 7.97
N ASP A 447 17.51 9.41 7.05
CA ASP A 447 16.85 10.66 7.36
C ASP A 447 15.39 10.43 7.81
N CYS A 448 14.58 11.48 7.87
CA CYS A 448 13.24 11.39 8.43
C CYS A 448 12.23 10.83 7.42
N GLY A 449 11.71 9.63 7.68
CA GLY A 449 10.63 9.03 6.89
C GLY A 449 9.36 9.89 6.85
N ALA A 450 9.03 10.56 7.96
CA ALA A 450 7.89 11.49 8.02
C ALA A 450 8.12 12.81 7.24
N CYS A 451 9.36 13.10 6.83
CA CYS A 451 9.70 14.24 5.97
C CYS A 451 10.10 13.81 4.55
N GLY A 452 9.64 12.63 4.10
CA GLY A 452 9.92 12.14 2.75
C GLY A 452 11.38 11.73 2.52
N GLY A 453 12.10 11.29 3.56
CA GLY A 453 13.52 10.96 3.46
C GLY A 453 14.42 12.20 3.46
N ASN A 454 13.93 13.34 3.95
CA ASN A 454 14.67 14.58 4.13
C ASN A 454 14.92 14.88 5.62
N HIS A 455 15.79 15.84 5.90
CA HIS A 455 16.01 16.36 7.24
C HIS A 455 14.76 17.12 7.75
N GLY A 456 14.37 16.89 9.00
CA GLY A 456 13.22 17.55 9.64
C GLY A 456 13.54 18.89 10.32
N GLY A 457 14.81 19.29 10.43
CA GLY A 457 15.23 20.55 11.05
C GLY A 457 14.49 21.79 10.49
N PRO A 458 14.40 21.96 9.16
CA PRO A 458 13.69 23.10 8.56
C PRO A 458 12.21 23.21 8.98
N ASN A 459 11.51 22.08 9.14
CA ASN A 459 10.10 22.10 9.57
C ASN A 459 9.94 22.60 11.01
N GLY A 460 10.83 22.17 11.92
CA GLY A 460 10.84 22.67 13.30
C GLY A 460 11.06 24.18 13.37
N LYS A 461 11.94 24.71 12.51
CA LYS A 461 12.20 26.14 12.37
C LYS A 461 11.01 26.92 11.80
N ILE A 462 10.34 26.38 10.78
CA ILE A 462 9.12 26.99 10.21
C ILE A 462 8.01 27.07 11.28
N LEU A 463 7.77 25.98 12.01
CA LEU A 463 6.75 25.98 13.06
C LEU A 463 7.13 26.91 14.22
N ALA A 464 8.41 26.97 14.61
CA ALA A 464 8.88 27.90 15.64
C ALA A 464 8.63 29.36 15.23
N ALA A 465 8.91 29.72 13.97
CA ALA A 465 8.63 31.05 13.44
C ALA A 465 7.13 31.38 13.49
N ILE A 466 6.27 30.43 13.10
CA ILE A 466 4.80 30.58 13.18
C ILE A 466 4.33 30.80 14.62
N LEU A 467 4.79 29.99 15.58
CA LEU A 467 4.35 30.05 16.99
C LEU A 467 4.92 31.26 17.74
N ASN A 468 5.97 31.90 17.21
CA ASN A 468 6.52 33.14 17.75
C ASN A 468 5.88 34.42 17.16
N SER A 469 5.00 34.32 16.14
CA SER A 469 4.26 35.48 15.63
C SER A 469 3.22 35.96 16.65
N ASN A 470 3.19 37.27 16.87
CA ASN A 470 2.23 37.90 17.79
C ASN A 470 0.78 37.71 17.32
N GLU A 471 0.55 37.78 16.00
CA GLU A 471 -0.77 37.58 15.39
C GLU A 471 -1.26 36.15 15.59
N VAL A 472 -0.37 35.16 15.43
CA VAL A 472 -0.71 33.75 15.68
C VAL A 472 -0.97 33.52 17.16
N ARG A 473 -0.13 34.05 18.06
CA ARG A 473 -0.32 33.92 19.52
C ARG A 473 -1.65 34.53 19.99
N ALA A 474 -2.02 35.71 19.51
CA ALA A 474 -3.29 36.35 19.83
C ALA A 474 -4.49 35.48 19.40
N ALA A 475 -4.45 34.94 18.17
CA ALA A 475 -5.50 34.05 17.69
C ALA A 475 -5.55 32.70 18.42
N LEU A 476 -4.40 32.14 18.83
CA LEU A 476 -4.36 30.92 19.64
C LEU A 476 -4.95 31.13 21.04
N GLN A 477 -4.75 32.30 21.63
CA GLN A 477 -5.34 32.67 22.91
C GLN A 477 -6.89 32.69 22.83
N GLU A 478 -7.47 33.23 21.76
CA GLU A 478 -8.92 33.20 21.51
C GLU A 478 -9.45 31.75 21.39
N LYS A 479 -8.60 30.81 20.97
CA LYS A 479 -8.91 29.38 20.87
C LYS A 479 -8.57 28.59 22.13
N GLY A 480 -8.25 29.27 23.24
CA GLY A 480 -7.99 28.66 24.54
C GLY A 480 -6.57 28.11 24.73
N ILE A 481 -5.62 28.45 23.85
CA ILE A 481 -4.20 28.11 24.00
C ILE A 481 -3.43 29.39 24.32
N ALA A 482 -3.21 29.65 25.60
CA ALA A 482 -2.48 30.82 26.06
C ALA A 482 -0.98 30.51 26.17
N ILE A 483 -0.21 30.95 25.18
CA ILE A 483 1.26 30.87 25.19
C ILE A 483 1.80 32.06 26.00
N PRO A 484 2.53 31.85 27.10
CA PRO A 484 3.12 32.93 27.89
C PRO A 484 4.10 33.81 27.10
N ASP A 485 4.17 35.10 27.43
CA ASP A 485 5.11 36.04 26.80
C ASP A 485 6.59 35.67 27.10
N ASP A 486 6.85 34.97 28.20
CA ASP A 486 8.18 34.45 28.56
C ASP A 486 8.54 33.15 27.81
N THR A 487 7.62 32.55 27.06
CA THR A 487 7.87 31.33 26.27
C THR A 487 8.42 31.67 24.89
N LEU A 488 9.52 31.01 24.52
CA LEU A 488 10.15 31.13 23.21
C LEU A 488 10.26 29.77 22.50
N PHE A 489 9.76 29.68 21.27
CA PHE A 489 9.95 28.50 20.42
C PHE A 489 11.26 28.59 19.64
N ILE A 490 12.04 27.52 19.61
CA ILE A 490 13.34 27.46 18.91
C ILE A 490 13.36 26.20 18.02
N GLY A 491 13.71 26.37 16.74
CA GLY A 491 13.97 25.24 15.84
C GLY A 491 15.29 24.54 16.17
N ALA A 492 15.32 23.22 16.05
CA ALA A 492 16.54 22.43 16.23
C ALA A 492 16.60 21.22 15.30
N GLN A 493 17.79 20.67 15.14
CA GLN A 493 18.01 19.40 14.45
C GLN A 493 18.86 18.44 15.27
N HIS A 494 18.32 17.26 15.56
CA HIS A 494 19.06 16.11 16.10
C HIS A 494 19.69 15.30 14.96
N ASN A 495 21.02 15.19 14.97
CA ASN A 495 21.74 14.28 14.08
C ASN A 495 21.78 12.88 14.71
N THR A 496 21.00 11.94 14.19
CA THR A 496 20.86 10.59 14.75
C THR A 496 22.14 9.77 14.65
N THR A 497 23.00 10.08 13.68
CA THR A 497 24.27 9.37 13.51
C THR A 497 25.28 9.86 14.55
N THR A 498 25.38 11.16 14.79
CA THR A 498 26.41 11.74 15.68
C THR A 498 25.93 12.04 17.10
N ASP A 499 24.62 12.00 17.36
CA ASP A 499 23.94 12.49 18.58
C ASP A 499 24.21 13.96 18.89
N GLU A 500 24.50 14.77 17.88
CA GLU A 500 24.63 16.22 18.02
C GLU A 500 23.27 16.87 17.81
N VAL A 501 22.88 17.77 18.73
CA VAL A 501 21.68 18.61 18.57
C VAL A 501 22.14 20.04 18.32
N VAL A 502 21.76 20.58 17.17
CA VAL A 502 22.06 21.97 16.80
C VAL A 502 20.82 22.81 17.01
N LEU A 503 20.90 23.74 17.96
CA LEU A 503 19.89 24.78 18.18
C LEU A 503 20.09 25.91 17.18
N GLU A 504 18.99 26.55 16.80
CA GLU A 504 19.04 27.78 16.03
C GLU A 504 19.41 28.98 16.91
N ASP A 505 20.56 29.61 16.62
CA ASP A 505 21.18 30.64 17.47
C ASP A 505 20.73 32.08 17.14
N HIS A 506 19.69 32.24 16.33
CA HIS A 506 19.36 33.51 15.68
C HIS A 506 18.05 34.14 16.15
N VAL A 507 17.44 33.58 17.20
CA VAL A 507 16.26 34.16 17.85
C VAL A 507 16.72 35.24 18.84
N ALA A 508 15.97 36.34 18.98
CA ALA A 508 16.26 37.38 19.95
C ALA A 508 16.04 36.84 21.38
N LEU A 509 17.11 36.34 22.00
CA LEU A 509 17.07 35.78 23.35
C LEU A 509 17.25 36.90 24.39
N ASN A 510 16.35 36.97 25.38
CA ASN A 510 16.61 37.75 26.59
C ASN A 510 17.69 37.04 27.46
N ASN A 511 18.17 37.70 28.53
CA ASN A 511 19.24 37.13 29.36
C ASN A 511 18.88 35.76 29.95
N THR A 512 17.63 35.59 30.41
CA THR A 512 17.13 34.32 30.95
C THR A 512 17.11 33.21 29.87
N HIS A 513 16.61 33.50 28.67
CA HIS A 513 16.62 32.54 27.57
C HIS A 513 18.04 32.18 27.13
N LYS A 514 18.98 33.14 27.16
CA LYS A 514 20.40 32.86 26.85
C LYS A 514 21.01 31.87 27.84
N GLU A 515 20.78 32.05 29.13
CA GLU A 515 21.29 31.16 30.17
C GLU A 515 20.71 29.75 30.03
N ILE A 516 19.40 29.62 29.84
CA ILE A 516 18.73 28.32 29.64
C ILE A 516 19.25 27.66 28.37
N ALA A 517 19.34 28.38 27.24
CA ALA A 517 19.83 27.85 25.98
C ALA A 517 21.29 27.39 26.05
N GLN A 518 22.17 28.15 26.74
CA GLN A 518 23.57 27.75 26.95
C GLN A 518 23.69 26.48 27.77
N ARG A 519 22.93 26.38 28.87
CA ARG A 519 22.87 25.16 29.69
C ARG A 519 22.34 23.97 28.89
N LEU A 520 21.28 24.18 28.12
CA LEU A 520 20.67 23.15 27.29
C LEU A 520 21.65 22.63 26.21
N LYS A 521 22.47 23.49 25.60
CA LYS A 521 23.54 23.07 24.67
C LYS A 521 24.56 22.14 25.33
N GLU A 522 24.97 22.46 26.55
CA GLU A 522 25.92 21.64 27.30
C GLU A 522 25.29 20.30 27.73
N ASP A 523 24.02 20.32 28.15
CA ASP A 523 23.30 19.10 28.52
C ASP A 523 23.00 18.21 27.31
N PHE A 524 22.71 18.78 26.13
CA PHE A 524 22.65 18.03 24.88
C PHE A 524 23.99 17.35 24.55
N ARG A 525 25.12 18.02 24.82
CA ARG A 525 26.45 17.43 24.62
C ARG A 525 26.67 16.23 25.53
N LYS A 526 26.27 16.31 26.81
CA LYS A 526 26.36 15.20 27.78
C LYS A 526 25.44 14.05 27.39
N ALA A 527 24.17 14.34 27.11
CA ALA A 527 23.18 13.36 26.67
C ALA A 527 23.62 12.65 25.39
N GLY A 528 24.19 13.40 24.43
CA GLY A 528 24.74 12.83 23.19
C GLY A 528 25.93 11.91 23.42
N ILE A 529 26.82 12.23 24.35
CA ILE A 529 27.91 11.30 24.75
C ILE A 529 27.30 10.03 25.34
N ALA A 530 26.38 10.15 26.31
CA ALA A 530 25.73 8.99 26.91
C ALA A 530 24.97 8.13 25.88
N ASN A 531 24.43 8.75 24.82
CA ASN A 531 23.75 8.04 23.75
C ASN A 531 24.74 7.31 22.84
N SER A 532 25.85 7.97 22.49
CA SER A 532 26.96 7.36 21.76
C SER A 532 27.54 6.15 22.52
N GLN A 533 27.65 6.21 23.85
CA GLN A 533 28.10 5.07 24.66
C GLN A 533 27.17 3.86 24.52
N TYR A 534 25.86 4.09 24.57
CA TYR A 534 24.86 3.05 24.35
C TYR A 534 24.97 2.44 22.95
N ARG A 535 25.07 3.28 21.92
CA ARG A 535 25.24 2.81 20.55
C ARG A 535 26.55 2.04 20.35
N CYS A 536 27.66 2.46 20.96
CA CYS A 536 28.91 1.71 20.93
C CYS A 536 28.78 0.29 21.50
N ARG A 537 28.00 0.10 22.57
CA ARG A 537 27.69 -1.25 23.11
C ARG A 537 26.98 -2.12 22.08
N THR A 538 26.05 -1.56 21.31
CA THR A 538 25.34 -2.30 20.24
C THR A 538 26.26 -2.72 19.08
N PHE A 539 27.38 -2.02 18.88
CA PHE A 539 28.39 -2.36 17.88
C PHE A 539 29.55 -3.21 18.42
N GLY A 540 29.56 -3.56 19.71
CA GLY A 540 30.69 -4.23 20.35
C GLY A 540 31.97 -3.38 20.41
N LEU A 541 31.84 -2.06 20.42
CA LEU A 541 32.96 -1.10 20.51
C LEU A 541 33.15 -0.61 21.95
N ASP A 542 34.34 -0.04 22.24
CA ASP A 542 34.62 0.56 23.55
C ASP A 542 33.61 1.68 23.88
N PRO A 543 32.79 1.53 24.94
CA PRO A 543 31.77 2.49 25.31
C PRO A 543 32.31 3.56 26.28
N SER A 544 33.62 3.71 26.49
CA SER A 544 34.15 4.80 27.30
C SER A 544 33.78 6.18 26.68
N PRO A 545 33.46 7.22 27.47
CA PRO A 545 32.89 8.47 26.94
C PRO A 545 33.69 9.12 25.79
N ILE A 546 35.01 9.17 25.94
CA ILE A 546 35.94 9.76 24.96
C ILE A 546 35.97 8.92 23.68
N ASN A 547 36.10 7.60 23.81
CA ASN A 547 36.20 6.72 22.64
C ASN A 547 34.85 6.56 21.96
N ALA A 548 33.73 6.56 22.69
CA ALA A 548 32.39 6.42 22.13
C ALA A 548 32.09 7.54 21.11
N LYS A 549 32.27 8.81 21.51
CA LYS A 549 32.05 9.95 20.59
C LYS A 549 33.03 9.89 19.41
N LYS A 550 34.28 9.49 19.64
CA LYS A 550 35.29 9.34 18.58
C LYS A 550 34.92 8.24 17.58
N HIS A 551 34.43 7.09 18.06
CA HIS A 551 33.98 5.97 17.23
C HIS A 551 32.80 6.37 16.34
N VAL A 552 31.78 6.98 16.94
CA VAL A 552 30.60 7.46 16.21
C VAL A 552 30.98 8.50 15.14
N LEU A 553 31.79 9.50 15.49
CA LEU A 553 32.26 10.51 14.54
C LEU A 553 33.09 9.88 13.42
N LYS A 554 33.99 8.94 13.74
CA LYS A 554 34.77 8.20 12.75
C LYS A 554 33.85 7.48 11.76
N ARG A 555 32.88 6.70 12.25
CA ARG A 555 31.92 5.96 11.41
C ARG A 555 31.09 6.87 10.50
N SER A 556 30.61 8.01 11.01
CA SER A 556 29.84 8.98 10.21
C SER A 556 30.64 9.65 9.08
N SER A 557 31.97 9.71 9.23
CA SER A 557 32.89 10.42 8.33
C SER A 557 33.70 9.49 7.42
N ASP A 558 33.71 8.19 7.71
CA ASP A 558 34.46 7.19 6.96
C ASP A 558 33.63 6.76 5.74
N TRP A 559 34.12 7.12 4.56
CA TRP A 559 33.49 6.79 3.28
C TRP A 559 33.50 5.30 2.91
N SER A 560 34.22 4.46 3.67
CA SER A 560 34.20 3.00 3.54
C SER A 560 33.26 2.35 4.55
N GLU A 561 32.75 3.10 5.52
CA GLU A 561 31.84 2.57 6.54
C GLU A 561 30.46 2.31 5.93
N LEU A 562 30.12 1.03 5.84
CA LEU A 562 28.85 0.58 5.31
C LEU A 562 27.69 0.82 6.29
N ARG A 563 27.99 0.91 7.59
CA ARG A 563 27.03 1.05 8.70
C ARG A 563 27.43 2.23 9.59
N PRO A 564 27.17 3.49 9.18
CA PRO A 564 27.43 4.64 10.03
C PRO A 564 26.64 4.56 11.35
N GLU A 565 25.41 4.02 11.28
CA GLU A 565 24.53 3.67 12.38
C GLU A 565 23.60 2.51 11.98
N TRP A 566 22.76 2.03 12.90
CA TRP A 566 21.77 0.97 12.64
C TRP A 566 20.49 1.45 11.95
N GLY A 567 20.29 2.77 11.83
CA GLY A 567 19.03 3.33 11.35
C GLY A 567 17.87 2.89 12.24
N LEU A 568 16.78 2.44 11.64
CA LEU A 568 15.56 2.00 12.33
C LEU A 568 15.50 0.47 12.51
N ALA A 569 16.64 -0.22 12.43
CA ALA A 569 16.69 -1.65 12.71
C ALA A 569 16.24 -1.94 14.15
N ARG A 570 15.68 -3.13 14.38
CA ARG A 570 14.94 -3.52 15.61
C ARG A 570 13.66 -2.74 15.95
N ASN A 571 13.15 -1.84 15.09
CA ASN A 571 11.83 -1.24 15.30
C ASN A 571 10.75 -2.35 15.45
N ALA A 572 9.84 -2.17 16.41
CA ALA A 572 8.90 -3.22 16.83
C ALA A 572 7.52 -2.66 17.17
N ALA A 573 7.46 -1.48 17.79
CA ALA A 573 6.20 -0.94 18.31
C ALA A 573 6.05 0.56 18.07
N PHE A 574 4.80 1.03 18.11
CA PHE A 574 4.45 2.45 18.13
C PHE A 574 3.57 2.75 19.33
N ILE A 575 4.05 3.58 20.25
CA ILE A 575 3.32 3.97 21.45
C ILE A 575 2.74 5.37 21.25
N ILE A 576 1.42 5.48 21.37
CA ILE A 576 0.66 6.72 21.29
C ILE A 576 0.05 6.98 22.66
N GLY A 577 0.57 7.97 23.37
CA GLY A 577 0.12 8.30 24.73
C GLY A 577 1.05 9.32 25.40
N PRO A 578 0.76 9.70 26.65
CA PRO A 578 1.51 10.75 27.31
C PRO A 578 2.92 10.31 27.68
N ARG A 579 3.88 11.25 27.72
CA ARG A 579 5.31 10.94 28.00
C ARG A 579 5.49 10.22 29.33
N SER A 580 4.66 10.54 30.32
CA SER A 580 4.61 9.89 31.62
C SER A 580 4.54 8.36 31.57
N LEU A 581 3.92 7.76 30.54
CA LEU A 581 3.86 6.30 30.39
C LEU A 581 5.20 5.65 30.06
N THR A 582 6.12 6.42 29.47
CA THR A 582 7.40 5.91 28.96
C THR A 582 8.62 6.58 29.60
N LYS A 583 8.42 7.59 30.46
CA LYS A 583 9.49 8.40 31.07
C LYS A 583 10.54 7.56 31.78
N ASN A 584 10.10 6.55 32.51
CA ASN A 584 10.95 5.71 33.37
C ASN A 584 11.32 4.35 32.73
N LEU A 585 11.02 4.15 31.45
CA LEU A 585 11.22 2.87 30.77
C LEU A 585 12.39 2.97 29.79
N ASP A 586 13.23 1.95 29.75
CA ASP A 586 14.20 1.74 28.66
C ASP A 586 13.52 0.86 27.61
N LEU A 587 13.18 1.44 26.46
CA LEU A 587 12.49 0.74 25.37
C LEU A 587 13.46 0.22 24.30
N GLU A 588 14.75 0.24 24.61
CA GLU A 588 15.85 -0.28 23.79
C GLU A 588 15.90 0.23 22.34
N ALA A 589 15.46 1.48 22.08
CA ALA A 589 15.36 2.05 20.74
C ALA A 589 14.45 1.24 19.78
N ARG A 590 13.43 0.54 20.30
CA ARG A 590 12.52 -0.31 19.50
C ARG A 590 11.16 0.32 19.24
N CYS A 591 10.82 1.40 19.94
CA CYS A 591 9.50 2.00 19.92
C CYS A 591 9.51 3.37 19.27
N PHE A 592 8.64 3.59 18.28
CA PHE A 592 8.24 4.94 17.90
C PHE A 592 7.41 5.52 19.05
N LEU A 593 7.59 6.82 19.34
CA LEU A 593 6.92 7.46 20.48
C LEU A 593 6.21 8.73 20.03
N HIS A 594 4.88 8.76 20.12
CA HIS A 594 4.07 9.97 19.90
C HIS A 594 3.40 10.41 21.20
N SER A 595 3.64 11.65 21.61
CA SER A 595 2.95 12.25 22.75
C SER A 595 1.50 12.54 22.37
N TYR A 596 0.56 12.12 23.22
CA TYR A 596 -0.87 12.31 23.00
C TYR A 596 -1.63 12.30 24.33
N GLU A 597 -2.48 13.30 24.55
CA GLU A 597 -3.33 13.42 25.74
C GLU A 597 -4.80 13.21 25.38
N TRP A 598 -5.35 12.01 25.66
CA TRP A 598 -6.71 11.65 25.25
C TRP A 598 -7.80 12.53 25.88
N GLY A 599 -7.51 13.14 27.04
CA GLY A 599 -8.43 14.01 27.76
C GLY A 599 -8.63 15.38 27.10
N GLU A 600 -7.65 15.85 26.33
CA GLU A 600 -7.73 17.13 25.59
C GLU A 600 -8.34 16.95 24.18
N ASP A 601 -8.53 15.71 23.74
CA ASP A 601 -9.00 15.34 22.40
C ASP A 601 -10.41 14.72 22.47
N GLU A 602 -11.40 15.48 22.93
CA GLU A 602 -12.76 14.98 23.19
C GLU A 602 -13.41 14.35 21.94
N ASP A 603 -13.24 14.98 20.78
CA ASP A 603 -13.81 14.55 19.49
C ASP A 603 -12.95 13.50 18.74
N GLY A 604 -11.75 13.22 19.24
CA GLY A 604 -10.83 12.23 18.68
C GLY A 604 -10.13 12.64 17.39
N LYS A 605 -10.21 13.91 16.95
CA LYS A 605 -9.59 14.37 15.70
C LYS A 605 -8.08 14.27 15.70
N SER A 606 -7.45 14.53 16.85
CA SER A 606 -5.99 14.46 16.97
C SER A 606 -5.54 13.01 16.85
N LEU A 607 -6.20 12.10 17.55
CA LEU A 607 -5.95 10.66 17.43
C LEU A 607 -6.22 10.14 16.02
N GLU A 608 -7.31 10.59 15.38
CA GLU A 608 -7.64 10.26 13.99
C GLU A 608 -6.47 10.60 13.07
N THR A 609 -5.93 11.82 13.18
CA THR A 609 -4.78 12.27 12.38
C THR A 609 -3.52 11.44 12.66
N ILE A 610 -3.25 11.10 13.93
CA ILE A 610 -2.09 10.28 14.33
C ILE A 610 -2.20 8.87 13.70
N LEU A 611 -3.39 8.28 13.71
CA LEU A 611 -3.64 6.93 13.17
C LEU A 611 -3.63 6.92 11.63
N THR A 612 -4.08 7.97 10.96
CA THR A 612 -4.15 7.99 9.48
C THR A 612 -2.87 8.48 8.80
N ALA A 613 -1.89 9.01 9.53
CA ALA A 613 -0.63 9.48 8.94
C ALA A 613 0.62 8.92 9.65
N PRO A 614 1.02 9.38 10.86
CA PRO A 614 2.18 8.82 11.58
C PRO A 614 2.19 7.30 11.72
N LEU A 615 1.05 6.68 12.02
CA LEU A 615 0.96 5.23 12.15
C LEU A 615 1.23 4.50 10.82
N ILE A 616 0.67 4.97 9.71
CA ILE A 616 0.89 4.37 8.39
C ILE A 616 2.36 4.51 7.98
N VAL A 617 2.97 5.67 8.25
CA VAL A 617 4.41 5.87 8.01
C VAL A 617 5.25 4.91 8.85
N ALA A 618 4.91 4.71 10.13
CA ALA A 618 5.60 3.76 11.00
C ALA A 618 5.43 2.31 10.52
N GLU A 619 4.26 1.96 9.98
CA GLU A 619 3.98 0.63 9.43
C GLU A 619 4.79 0.39 8.15
N TRP A 620 4.88 1.36 7.24
CA TRP A 620 5.76 1.25 6.05
C TRP A 620 7.24 1.12 6.42
N ILE A 621 7.69 1.81 7.48
CA ILE A 621 9.06 1.65 8.00
C ILE A 621 9.24 0.22 8.51
N ASN A 622 8.32 -0.25 9.34
CA ASN A 622 8.40 -1.59 9.91
C ASN A 622 8.41 -2.67 8.82
N THR A 623 7.51 -2.62 7.84
CA THR A 623 7.46 -3.60 6.75
C THR A 623 8.69 -3.55 5.85
N GLN A 624 9.24 -2.36 5.57
CA GLN A 624 10.49 -2.25 4.81
C GLN A 624 11.64 -3.04 5.47
N TYR A 625 11.81 -2.89 6.78
CA TYR A 625 12.81 -3.64 7.54
C TYR A 625 12.45 -5.13 7.62
N PHE A 626 11.18 -5.46 7.90
CA PHE A 626 10.67 -6.83 7.98
C PHE A 626 11.02 -7.64 6.72
N PHE A 627 10.61 -7.16 5.55
CA PHE A 627 10.79 -7.88 4.30
C PHE A 627 12.24 -7.86 3.81
N SER A 628 12.98 -6.77 4.05
CA SER A 628 14.42 -6.71 3.75
C SER A 628 15.23 -7.72 4.56
N THR A 629 14.77 -8.07 5.77
CA THR A 629 15.37 -9.12 6.61
C THR A 629 14.88 -10.51 6.21
N LEU A 630 13.59 -10.67 5.89
CA LEU A 630 13.01 -11.96 5.52
C LEU A 630 13.63 -12.55 4.25
N ASN A 631 13.73 -11.74 3.20
CA ASN A 631 14.40 -12.11 1.95
C ASN A 631 15.03 -10.89 1.29
N ASN A 632 16.33 -10.68 1.56
CA ASN A 632 17.04 -9.50 1.07
C ASN A 632 17.22 -9.48 -0.46
N THR A 633 17.23 -10.64 -1.10
CA THR A 633 17.37 -10.75 -2.56
C THR A 633 16.10 -10.26 -3.26
N ALA A 634 14.93 -10.62 -2.73
CA ALA A 634 13.64 -10.22 -3.30
C ALA A 634 13.24 -8.78 -2.91
N TYR A 635 13.39 -8.43 -1.63
CA TYR A 635 12.80 -7.22 -1.07
C TYR A 635 13.80 -6.21 -0.54
N GLY A 636 15.06 -6.61 -0.42
CA GLY A 636 16.13 -5.75 0.04
C GLY A 636 16.79 -5.03 -1.12
N SER A 637 18.09 -4.80 -0.95
CA SER A 637 18.94 -4.27 -2.00
C SER A 637 20.20 -5.10 -2.22
N GLY A 638 20.26 -6.34 -1.71
CA GLY A 638 21.48 -7.12 -1.69
C GLY A 638 22.61 -6.43 -0.91
N SER A 639 23.85 -6.71 -1.33
CA SER A 639 25.05 -6.21 -0.64
C SER A 639 25.50 -4.85 -1.17
N LYS A 640 25.74 -3.91 -0.25
CA LYS A 640 26.32 -2.58 -0.55
C LYS A 640 27.63 -2.66 -1.34
N ILE A 641 28.38 -3.76 -1.21
CA ILE A 641 29.67 -3.98 -1.89
C ILE A 641 29.52 -3.94 -3.41
N THR A 642 28.38 -4.40 -3.91
CA THR A 642 28.10 -4.56 -5.35
C THR A 642 27.13 -3.52 -5.89
N HIS A 643 26.82 -2.48 -5.10
CA HIS A 643 25.90 -1.42 -5.50
C HIS A 643 26.53 -0.50 -6.53
N ASN A 644 25.76 -0.21 -7.57
CA ASN A 644 26.04 0.81 -8.56
C ASN A 644 24.88 1.82 -8.57
N VAL A 645 25.20 3.10 -8.39
CA VAL A 645 24.23 4.17 -8.63
C VAL A 645 24.00 4.28 -10.13
N THR A 646 22.73 4.20 -10.55
CA THR A 646 22.31 4.28 -11.95
C THR A 646 21.48 5.54 -12.20
N GLY A 647 21.81 6.23 -13.30
CA GLY A 647 21.15 7.44 -13.76
C GLY A 647 21.06 8.59 -12.74
N LYS A 648 21.82 8.55 -11.63
CA LYS A 648 21.68 9.39 -10.41
C LYS A 648 20.35 9.28 -9.64
N PHE A 649 19.41 8.43 -10.05
CA PHE A 649 18.11 8.29 -9.40
C PHE A 649 17.91 6.93 -8.71
N GLY A 650 18.62 5.88 -9.11
CA GLY A 650 18.36 4.51 -8.66
C GLY A 650 19.63 3.76 -8.25
N ILE A 651 19.43 2.60 -7.62
CA ILE A 651 20.50 1.70 -7.19
C ILE A 651 20.29 0.35 -7.85
N MET A 652 21.36 -0.22 -8.39
CA MET A 652 21.40 -1.58 -8.94
C MET A 652 22.51 -2.38 -8.30
N GLN A 653 22.42 -3.70 -8.38
CA GLN A 653 23.49 -4.62 -8.02
C GLN A 653 24.19 -5.12 -9.29
N GLY A 654 25.47 -4.81 -9.49
CA GLY A 654 26.18 -5.12 -10.73
C GLY A 654 25.64 -4.35 -11.94
N ASN A 655 25.65 -4.98 -13.12
CA ASN A 655 25.58 -4.26 -14.40
C ASN A 655 24.18 -4.27 -15.03
N SER A 656 23.33 -5.22 -14.65
CA SER A 656 22.06 -5.52 -15.34
C SER A 656 20.99 -6.12 -14.43
N SER A 657 21.05 -5.85 -13.12
CA SER A 657 19.97 -6.21 -12.20
C SER A 657 18.78 -5.26 -12.34
N ASP A 658 17.68 -5.59 -11.67
CA ASP A 658 16.59 -4.66 -11.45
C ASP A 658 17.02 -3.46 -10.57
N LEU A 659 16.19 -2.42 -10.47
CA LEU A 659 16.36 -1.41 -9.43
C LEU A 659 16.08 -2.05 -8.06
N MET A 660 16.98 -1.78 -7.12
CA MET A 660 16.88 -2.27 -5.75
C MET A 660 15.78 -1.49 -5.00
N GLN A 661 14.99 -2.20 -4.20
CA GLN A 661 13.70 -1.70 -3.70
C GLN A 661 13.62 -1.52 -2.17
N GLY A 662 14.47 -2.19 -1.40
CA GLY A 662 14.50 -2.11 0.07
C GLY A 662 15.88 -1.85 0.62
N LEU A 663 16.14 -2.38 1.82
CA LEU A 663 17.37 -2.08 2.55
C LEU A 663 18.48 -3.12 2.26
N PRO A 664 19.74 -2.69 2.29
CA PRO A 664 20.86 -3.61 2.10
C PRO A 664 21.03 -4.55 3.28
N ILE A 665 21.62 -5.72 3.02
CA ILE A 665 21.90 -6.72 4.06
C ILE A 665 22.69 -6.13 5.23
N GLN A 666 23.61 -5.20 4.98
CA GLN A 666 24.37 -4.53 6.03
C GLN A 666 23.52 -3.66 6.97
N SER A 667 22.34 -3.21 6.54
CA SER A 667 21.41 -2.43 7.38
C SER A 667 20.56 -3.31 8.31
N VAL A 668 20.40 -4.60 7.98
CA VAL A 668 19.51 -5.51 8.71
C VAL A 668 20.23 -6.64 9.44
N ASN A 669 21.46 -6.97 9.04
CA ASN A 669 22.25 -8.07 9.60
C ASN A 669 23.56 -7.60 10.25
N ILE A 670 23.94 -8.29 11.33
CA ILE A 670 25.22 -8.12 12.02
C ILE A 670 26.35 -8.69 11.15
N ASN A 671 26.14 -9.92 10.68
CA ASN A 671 27.04 -10.68 9.83
C ASN A 671 26.20 -11.52 8.84
N ASP A 672 26.82 -12.41 8.08
CA ASP A 672 26.14 -13.14 7.01
C ASP A 672 25.05 -14.09 7.52
N ASP A 673 25.17 -14.59 8.76
CA ASP A 673 24.29 -15.62 9.33
C ASP A 673 23.32 -15.10 10.40
N GLN A 674 23.52 -13.88 10.90
CA GLN A 674 22.78 -13.33 12.04
C GLN A 674 22.14 -11.98 11.72
N SER A 675 20.81 -11.96 11.75
CA SER A 675 20.02 -10.73 11.66
C SER A 675 20.14 -9.89 12.93
N TYR A 676 20.29 -8.57 12.74
CA TYR A 676 20.17 -7.58 13.81
C TYR A 676 18.71 -7.16 13.99
N HIS A 677 18.00 -6.92 12.88
CA HIS A 677 16.57 -6.68 12.90
C HIS A 677 15.85 -8.02 13.09
N GLU A 678 14.89 -8.04 14.00
CA GLU A 678 14.02 -9.18 14.25
C GLU A 678 12.70 -8.92 13.52
N PRO A 679 12.36 -9.68 12.48
CA PRO A 679 11.12 -9.46 11.74
C PRO A 679 9.90 -9.67 12.64
N MET A 680 9.15 -8.61 12.87
CA MET A 680 7.85 -8.62 13.52
C MET A 680 6.96 -7.52 12.98
N ARG A 681 5.65 -7.77 12.91
CA ARG A 681 4.68 -6.75 12.53
C ARG A 681 4.62 -5.65 13.58
N LEU A 682 4.29 -4.44 13.13
CA LEU A 682 4.22 -3.27 13.99
C LEU A 682 3.15 -3.47 15.08
N GLN A 683 3.59 -3.38 16.33
CA GLN A 683 2.71 -3.47 17.50
C GLN A 683 2.37 -2.06 18.00
N VAL A 684 1.10 -1.68 17.88
CA VAL A 684 0.64 -0.33 18.21
C VAL A 684 -0.02 -0.36 19.57
N VAL A 685 0.48 0.44 20.51
CA VAL A 685 -0.11 0.60 21.84
C VAL A 685 -0.67 2.01 21.96
N VAL A 686 -1.99 2.13 22.06
CA VAL A 686 -2.67 3.43 22.17
C VAL A 686 -3.29 3.59 23.53
N TYR A 687 -2.98 4.70 24.22
CA TYR A 687 -3.66 5.11 25.43
C TYR A 687 -4.87 5.99 25.09
N ALA A 688 -6.03 5.36 24.86
CA ALA A 688 -7.29 6.03 24.54
C ALA A 688 -8.48 5.11 24.82
N PRO A 689 -9.71 5.65 25.04
CA PRO A 689 -10.91 4.84 25.15
C PRO A 689 -11.16 4.00 23.89
N ARG A 690 -11.49 2.71 24.06
CA ARG A 690 -11.72 1.79 22.92
C ARG A 690 -12.80 2.27 21.97
N SER A 691 -13.89 2.84 22.49
CA SER A 691 -14.99 3.39 21.69
C SER A 691 -14.53 4.49 20.71
N ARG A 692 -13.48 5.24 21.07
CA ARG A 692 -12.91 6.27 20.19
C ARG A 692 -12.10 5.64 19.07
N LEU A 693 -11.30 4.62 19.39
CA LEU A 693 -10.55 3.85 18.40
C LEU A 693 -11.48 3.15 17.41
N GLU A 694 -12.53 2.49 17.90
CA GLU A 694 -13.56 1.84 17.06
C GLU A 694 -14.16 2.84 16.06
N SER A 695 -14.61 4.00 16.55
CA SER A 695 -15.19 5.05 15.69
C SER A 695 -14.22 5.56 14.62
N ILE A 696 -12.93 5.71 14.95
CA ILE A 696 -11.92 6.14 13.98
C ILE A 696 -11.65 5.04 12.94
N ILE A 697 -11.51 3.79 13.37
CA ILE A 697 -11.25 2.65 12.46
C ILE A 697 -12.42 2.47 11.48
N GLU A 698 -13.66 2.58 11.95
CA GLU A 698 -14.86 2.47 11.11
C GLU A 698 -14.91 3.53 9.99
N LYS A 699 -14.37 4.72 10.20
CA LYS A 699 -14.35 5.80 9.19
C LYS A 699 -13.33 5.57 8.07
N HIS A 700 -12.24 4.85 8.34
CA HIS A 700 -11.06 4.82 7.46
C HIS A 700 -10.78 3.43 6.90
N ALA A 701 -11.07 3.22 5.61
CA ALA A 701 -10.85 1.95 4.93
C ALA A 701 -9.40 1.44 5.02
N ILE A 702 -8.41 2.34 4.92
CA ILE A 702 -6.99 1.97 5.03
C ILE A 702 -6.64 1.38 6.41
N LEU A 703 -7.21 1.92 7.49
CA LEU A 703 -7.02 1.39 8.83
C LEU A 703 -7.69 0.02 8.97
N GLN A 704 -8.90 -0.14 8.42
CA GLN A 704 -9.59 -1.43 8.41
C GLN A 704 -8.78 -2.49 7.66
N THR A 705 -8.25 -2.15 6.49
CA THR A 705 -7.37 -3.05 5.72
C THR A 705 -6.17 -3.47 6.55
N LEU A 706 -5.39 -2.52 7.07
CA LEU A 706 -4.16 -2.84 7.80
C LEU A 706 -4.40 -3.59 9.12
N LEU A 707 -5.48 -3.27 9.85
CA LEU A 707 -5.79 -3.88 11.14
C LEU A 707 -6.50 -5.23 11.01
N PHE A 708 -7.55 -5.30 10.19
CA PHE A 708 -8.38 -6.51 10.08
C PHE A 708 -7.72 -7.60 9.25
N ASN A 709 -6.82 -7.25 8.33
CA ASN A 709 -5.98 -8.20 7.62
C ASN A 709 -4.65 -8.48 8.35
N HIS A 710 -4.51 -8.00 9.59
CA HIS A 710 -3.39 -8.29 10.48
C HIS A 710 -2.01 -7.85 9.96
N TRP A 711 -1.92 -6.72 9.25
CA TRP A 711 -0.64 -6.05 8.94
C TRP A 711 -0.11 -5.28 10.15
N ILE A 712 -1.02 -4.80 11.01
CA ILE A 712 -0.72 -4.11 12.27
C ILE A 712 -1.38 -4.89 13.43
N ILE A 713 -0.67 -5.00 14.55
CA ILE A 713 -1.23 -5.53 15.80
C ILE A 713 -1.58 -4.35 16.70
N LEU A 714 -2.87 -4.11 16.96
CA LEU A 714 -3.33 -3.00 17.80
C LEU A 714 -3.71 -3.45 19.21
N ALA A 715 -3.15 -2.76 20.20
CA ALA A 715 -3.55 -2.84 21.60
C ALA A 715 -3.97 -1.45 22.11
N ALA A 716 -5.10 -1.38 22.80
CA ALA A 716 -5.60 -0.20 23.47
C ALA A 716 -5.42 -0.37 24.98
N ILE A 717 -4.89 0.65 25.65
CA ILE A 717 -4.98 0.77 27.11
C ILE A 717 -6.11 1.74 27.41
N ASP A 718 -7.22 1.23 27.93
CA ASP A 718 -8.41 2.03 28.15
C ASP A 718 -8.24 2.85 29.45
N PRO A 719 -8.28 4.19 29.40
CA PRO A 719 -8.08 5.02 30.58
C PRO A 719 -9.18 4.83 31.63
N LYS A 720 -10.38 4.34 31.25
CA LYS A 720 -11.53 4.20 32.16
C LYS A 720 -11.37 3.05 33.15
N ASP A 721 -10.75 1.95 32.73
CA ASP A 721 -10.53 0.76 33.57
C ASP A 721 -9.04 0.45 33.80
N SER A 722 -8.14 1.20 33.15
CA SER A 722 -6.68 1.02 33.21
C SER A 722 -6.20 -0.37 32.76
N LYS A 723 -6.98 -1.06 31.91
CA LYS A 723 -6.66 -2.38 31.38
C LYS A 723 -6.24 -2.30 29.91
N ALA A 724 -5.48 -3.32 29.48
CA ALA A 724 -5.03 -3.46 28.11
C ALA A 724 -5.91 -4.46 27.34
N TYR A 725 -6.27 -4.10 26.12
CA TYR A 725 -7.10 -4.87 25.21
C TYR A 725 -6.44 -4.98 23.84
N GLN A 726 -6.45 -6.15 23.22
CA GLN A 726 -5.99 -6.35 21.85
C GLN A 726 -7.16 -6.46 20.90
N LEU A 727 -7.07 -5.80 19.75
CA LEU A 727 -8.00 -5.97 18.65
C LEU A 727 -7.69 -7.30 17.94
N ILE A 728 -8.66 -8.22 17.88
CA ILE A 728 -8.50 -9.54 17.25
C ILE A 728 -9.39 -9.76 16.02
N GLY A 729 -10.36 -8.88 15.79
CA GLY A 729 -11.31 -8.97 14.69
C GLY A 729 -12.00 -7.64 14.46
N LYS A 730 -13.09 -7.66 13.68
CA LYS A 730 -13.90 -6.46 13.43
C LYS A 730 -14.59 -6.01 14.71
N ALA A 731 -14.02 -4.99 15.36
CA ALA A 731 -14.46 -4.43 16.64
C ALA A 731 -14.49 -5.44 17.81
N GLU A 732 -13.73 -6.54 17.74
CA GLU A 732 -13.60 -7.50 18.83
C GLU A 732 -12.33 -7.25 19.64
N TRP A 733 -12.49 -6.91 20.92
CA TRP A 733 -11.40 -6.66 21.85
C TRP A 733 -11.25 -7.79 22.88
N LEU A 734 -10.05 -8.34 23.00
CA LEU A 734 -9.69 -9.29 24.05
C LEU A 734 -8.84 -8.63 25.13
N GLU A 735 -9.25 -8.75 26.40
CA GLU A 735 -8.45 -8.31 27.54
C GLU A 735 -7.14 -9.12 27.63
N ILE A 736 -6.00 -8.44 27.58
CA ILE A 736 -4.70 -9.05 27.85
C ILE A 736 -4.48 -9.00 29.36
N LYS A 737 -4.69 -10.14 30.03
CA LYS A 737 -4.38 -10.27 31.46
C LYS A 737 -2.86 -10.13 31.67
N SER A 738 -2.43 -9.12 32.42
CA SER A 738 -1.05 -9.05 32.88
C SER A 738 -0.82 -10.17 33.90
N CYS A 739 0.25 -10.94 33.74
CA CYS A 739 0.57 -12.05 34.65
C CYS A 739 0.97 -11.53 36.04
N ASN A 740 0.00 -11.15 36.87
CA ASN A 740 0.17 -11.04 38.32
C ASN A 740 -0.73 -12.01 39.11
N ASP A 741 -1.62 -12.75 38.45
CA ASP A 741 -2.38 -13.83 39.08
C ASP A 741 -1.64 -15.17 38.95
N LYS A 742 -0.73 -15.45 39.89
CA LYS A 742 -0.35 -16.82 40.23
C LYS A 742 -1.52 -17.49 40.96
N ASN A 743 -2.62 -17.78 40.25
CA ASN A 743 -3.63 -18.80 40.60
C ASN A 743 -4.77 -18.82 39.57
N SER A 744 -4.53 -19.43 38.40
CA SER A 744 -5.61 -20.16 37.74
C SER A 744 -5.03 -21.32 36.93
N SER A 745 -4.99 -22.49 37.56
CA SER A 745 -4.91 -23.75 36.84
C SER A 745 -6.05 -23.82 35.82
N PHE A 746 -5.70 -24.13 34.58
CA PHE A 746 -6.66 -24.42 33.52
C PHE A 746 -7.52 -25.62 33.95
N LYS A 747 -8.71 -25.36 34.49
CA LYS A 747 -9.79 -26.35 34.53
C LYS A 747 -10.51 -26.32 33.18
N LYS A 748 -10.12 -27.24 32.30
CA LYS A 748 -10.98 -27.69 31.20
C LYS A 748 -12.22 -28.33 31.82
N ASN A 749 -13.37 -27.65 31.77
CA ASN A 749 -14.64 -28.32 31.97
C ASN A 749 -15.09 -28.91 30.63
N PRO A 750 -15.29 -30.23 30.52
CA PRO A 750 -15.89 -30.83 29.34
C PRO A 750 -17.38 -30.49 29.35
N LEU A 751 -17.85 -29.68 28.40
CA LEU A 751 -19.28 -29.53 28.18
C LEU A 751 -19.81 -30.85 27.60
N ASN A 752 -20.72 -31.45 28.38
CA ASN A 752 -21.37 -32.72 28.16
C ASN A 752 -22.14 -32.75 26.82
N PHE A 753 -21.71 -33.62 25.91
CA PHE A 753 -22.22 -33.78 24.54
C PHE A 753 -23.54 -34.59 24.44
N ARG A 754 -24.38 -34.63 25.49
CA ARG A 754 -25.53 -35.58 25.55
C ARG A 754 -26.88 -34.98 25.93
N THR A 755 -27.07 -33.67 25.86
CA THR A 755 -28.35 -33.04 26.29
C THR A 755 -29.00 -32.10 25.28
N LEU A 756 -28.59 -32.12 24.01
CA LEU A 756 -29.18 -31.29 22.96
C LEU A 756 -29.81 -32.06 21.79
N GLU A 757 -29.94 -33.39 21.89
CA GLU A 757 -30.59 -34.23 20.86
C GLU A 757 -32.13 -34.30 20.97
N LYS A 758 -32.78 -33.49 21.82
CA LYS A 758 -34.24 -33.60 22.07
C LYS A 758 -35.11 -32.38 21.81
N LYS A 759 -34.63 -31.37 21.07
CA LYS A 759 -35.51 -30.29 20.56
C LYS A 759 -35.23 -29.93 19.09
N ALA A 760 -35.39 -30.91 18.20
CA ALA A 760 -35.73 -30.63 16.81
C ALA A 760 -37.25 -30.51 16.70
N LYS A 761 -37.74 -29.28 16.44
CA LYS A 761 -38.95 -28.95 15.63
C LYS A 761 -39.30 -27.47 15.80
N THR A 762 -38.45 -26.60 15.23
CA THR A 762 -38.79 -25.30 14.61
C THR A 762 -37.47 -24.73 14.07
N HIS A 763 -37.39 -24.47 12.77
CA HIS A 763 -36.23 -23.85 12.15
C HIS A 763 -36.03 -22.42 12.69
N LEU A 764 -34.79 -21.92 12.68
CA LEU A 764 -34.41 -20.63 13.29
C LEU A 764 -35.16 -19.42 12.72
N TYR A 765 -35.56 -19.52 11.45
CA TYR A 765 -36.31 -18.50 10.72
C TYR A 765 -37.82 -18.72 10.70
N ASN A 766 -38.33 -19.67 11.47
CA ASN A 766 -39.77 -19.91 11.55
C ASN A 766 -40.51 -18.66 12.05
N ASP A 767 -41.52 -18.22 11.29
CA ASP A 767 -42.30 -17.00 11.53
C ASP A 767 -41.52 -15.67 11.48
N LYS A 768 -40.27 -15.67 11.00
CA LYS A 768 -39.53 -14.44 10.71
C LYS A 768 -39.97 -13.86 9.37
N THR A 769 -39.83 -12.54 9.24
CA THR A 769 -40.16 -11.81 8.01
C THR A 769 -38.87 -11.41 7.30
N CYS A 770 -38.80 -11.64 5.99
CA CYS A 770 -37.71 -11.24 5.11
C CYS A 770 -38.25 -10.36 3.98
N VAL A 771 -37.56 -9.28 3.64
CA VAL A 771 -37.92 -8.49 2.46
C VAL A 771 -37.29 -9.09 1.21
N ILE A 772 -38.06 -9.20 0.13
CA ILE A 772 -37.56 -9.59 -1.18
C ILE A 772 -37.45 -8.39 -2.12
N ALA A 773 -36.24 -8.13 -2.62
CA ALA A 773 -35.94 -7.11 -3.62
C ALA A 773 -36.19 -7.69 -5.02
N THR A 774 -37.41 -7.56 -5.54
CA THR A 774 -37.78 -8.15 -6.82
C THR A 774 -38.78 -7.32 -7.63
N MET A 775 -38.45 -7.15 -8.90
CA MET A 775 -39.37 -6.81 -9.99
C MET A 775 -39.63 -8.06 -10.84
N HIS A 776 -40.74 -8.07 -11.61
CA HIS A 776 -41.08 -9.17 -12.54
C HIS A 776 -41.48 -10.51 -11.89
N GLU A 777 -42.21 -10.48 -10.79
CA GLU A 777 -42.91 -11.64 -10.18
C GLU A 777 -42.04 -12.83 -9.73
N LYS A 778 -40.70 -12.66 -9.60
CA LYS A 778 -39.78 -13.72 -9.15
C LYS A 778 -40.11 -14.24 -7.74
N GLU A 779 -40.79 -13.45 -6.92
CA GLU A 779 -41.30 -13.88 -5.61
C GLU A 779 -42.20 -15.11 -5.68
N LYS A 780 -42.91 -15.33 -6.81
CA LYS A 780 -43.82 -16.48 -6.98
C LYS A 780 -43.10 -17.82 -6.88
N VAL A 781 -41.81 -17.86 -7.25
CA VAL A 781 -40.98 -19.07 -7.20
C VAL A 781 -39.97 -19.08 -6.06
N ILE A 782 -39.52 -17.90 -5.61
CA ILE A 782 -38.57 -17.78 -4.50
C ILE A 782 -39.27 -17.96 -3.15
N ALA A 783 -40.40 -17.28 -2.91
CA ALA A 783 -41.02 -17.27 -1.59
C ALA A 783 -41.49 -18.65 -1.10
N PRO A 784 -42.12 -19.52 -1.92
CA PRO A 784 -42.54 -20.85 -1.48
C PRO A 784 -41.37 -21.72 -1.01
N ALA A 785 -40.23 -21.68 -1.72
CA ALA A 785 -39.06 -22.50 -1.40
C ALA A 785 -38.51 -22.24 0.01
N PHE A 786 -38.47 -20.98 0.42
CA PHE A 786 -37.99 -20.59 1.76
C PHE A 786 -39.06 -20.78 2.83
N LEU A 787 -40.35 -20.56 2.50
CA LEU A 787 -41.45 -20.80 3.43
C LEU A 787 -41.51 -22.28 3.82
N ASP A 788 -41.45 -23.19 2.85
CA ASP A 788 -41.60 -24.63 3.06
C ASP A 788 -40.45 -25.25 3.86
N LEU A 789 -39.20 -24.80 3.61
CA LEU A 789 -38.00 -25.39 4.24
C LEU A 789 -37.55 -24.67 5.51
N THR A 790 -37.77 -23.36 5.63
CA THR A 790 -37.21 -22.55 6.73
C THR A 790 -38.26 -21.85 7.59
N GLY A 791 -39.52 -21.81 7.15
CA GLY A 791 -40.61 -21.05 7.78
C GLY A 791 -40.51 -19.53 7.63
N LEU A 792 -39.60 -19.04 6.76
CA LEU A 792 -39.33 -17.63 6.52
C LEU A 792 -40.40 -17.02 5.60
N LYS A 793 -41.14 -16.03 6.10
CA LYS A 793 -42.19 -15.32 5.35
C LYS A 793 -41.59 -14.15 4.59
N MET A 794 -41.79 -14.11 3.27
CA MET A 794 -41.26 -13.02 2.44
C MET A 794 -42.30 -11.93 2.19
N ILE A 795 -41.89 -10.67 2.31
CA ILE A 795 -42.71 -9.49 1.99
C ILE A 795 -42.08 -8.70 0.85
N LYS A 796 -42.92 -8.21 -0.06
CA LYS A 796 -42.50 -7.45 -1.24
C LYS A 796 -42.36 -5.96 -0.88
N THR A 797 -41.28 -5.34 -1.35
CA THR A 797 -41.11 -3.87 -1.30
C THR A 797 -41.63 -3.21 -2.58
N LYS A 798 -41.99 -1.93 -2.52
CA LYS A 798 -42.44 -1.13 -3.67
C LYS A 798 -41.29 -0.45 -4.44
N ILE A 799 -40.04 -0.75 -4.09
CA ILE A 799 -38.87 -0.15 -4.75
C ILE A 799 -38.73 -0.64 -6.18
N ASP A 800 -38.53 0.31 -7.09
CA ASP A 800 -38.12 0.03 -8.45
C ASP A 800 -36.62 -0.34 -8.49
N THR A 801 -36.34 -1.64 -8.49
CA THR A 801 -34.96 -2.16 -8.53
C THR A 801 -34.30 -2.02 -9.90
N ASP A 802 -35.05 -1.64 -10.94
CA ASP A 802 -34.52 -1.50 -12.31
C ASP A 802 -33.61 -0.26 -12.46
N GLN A 803 -33.65 0.66 -11.48
CA GLN A 803 -32.71 1.78 -11.35
C GLN A 803 -31.23 1.35 -11.20
N LEU A 804 -30.99 0.12 -10.76
CA LEU A 804 -29.65 -0.46 -10.62
C LEU A 804 -29.21 -1.24 -11.87
N GLY A 805 -30.07 -1.33 -12.88
CA GLY A 805 -29.82 -1.98 -14.16
C GLY A 805 -31.05 -2.73 -14.67
N THR A 806 -31.40 -2.54 -15.95
CA THR A 806 -32.51 -3.23 -16.62
C THR A 806 -32.01 -4.37 -17.51
N PHE A 807 -32.75 -5.49 -17.58
CA PHE A 807 -32.47 -6.58 -18.54
C PHE A 807 -32.53 -6.14 -20.01
N THR A 808 -33.30 -5.10 -20.30
CA THR A 808 -33.48 -4.59 -21.66
C THR A 808 -32.41 -3.59 -22.09
N GLY A 809 -31.43 -3.30 -21.22
CA GLY A 809 -30.30 -2.42 -21.53
C GLY A 809 -30.61 -0.92 -21.58
N GLU A 810 -31.76 -0.48 -21.06
CA GLU A 810 -32.11 0.95 -20.95
C GLU A 810 -31.36 1.64 -19.81
N VAL A 811 -31.16 0.92 -18.70
CA VAL A 811 -30.28 1.30 -17.59
C VAL A 811 -29.15 0.30 -17.54
N GLU A 812 -27.93 0.78 -17.78
CA GLU A 812 -26.72 -0.04 -17.69
C GLU A 812 -26.40 -0.39 -16.23
N ARG A 813 -26.03 -1.65 -16.00
CA ARG A 813 -25.65 -2.15 -14.67
C ARG A 813 -24.34 -1.53 -14.22
N LYS A 814 -24.27 -1.02 -12.98
CA LYS A 814 -23.03 -0.51 -12.37
C LYS A 814 -22.37 -1.60 -11.53
N GLY A 815 -21.25 -2.14 -12.00
CA GLY A 815 -20.47 -3.18 -11.29
C GLY A 815 -20.87 -4.62 -11.63
N THR A 816 -20.36 -5.58 -10.85
CA THR A 816 -20.59 -7.01 -11.10
C THR A 816 -22.03 -7.44 -10.75
N PRO A 817 -22.54 -8.56 -11.32
CA PRO A 817 -23.86 -9.09 -10.94
C PRO A 817 -24.02 -9.30 -9.43
N LEU A 818 -22.96 -9.76 -8.74
CA LEU A 818 -22.96 -9.98 -7.30
C LEU A 818 -23.07 -8.66 -6.49
N MET A 819 -22.37 -7.60 -6.93
CA MET A 819 -22.50 -6.28 -6.30
C MET A 819 -23.89 -5.67 -6.53
N CYS A 820 -24.45 -5.87 -7.72
CA CYS A 820 -25.80 -5.38 -8.04
C CYS A 820 -26.87 -6.06 -7.17
N VAL A 821 -26.79 -7.38 -6.99
CA VAL A 821 -27.75 -8.12 -6.16
C VAL A 821 -27.61 -7.78 -4.67
N SER A 822 -26.40 -7.54 -4.16
CA SER A 822 -26.22 -7.11 -2.77
C SER A 822 -26.80 -5.71 -2.53
N GLN A 823 -26.57 -4.76 -3.45
CA GLN A 823 -27.16 -3.42 -3.38
C GLN A 823 -28.69 -3.43 -3.46
N LYS A 824 -29.26 -4.29 -4.33
CA LYS A 824 -30.72 -4.51 -4.39
C LYS A 824 -31.26 -4.99 -3.05
N CYS A 825 -30.56 -5.93 -2.40
CA CYS A 825 -30.92 -6.46 -1.09
C CYS A 825 -30.90 -5.37 0.00
N GLU A 826 -29.80 -4.63 0.10
CA GLU A 826 -29.63 -3.56 1.09
C GLU A 826 -30.65 -2.43 0.91
N LEU A 827 -30.92 -2.03 -0.33
CA LEU A 827 -31.91 -1.00 -0.64
C LEU A 827 -33.32 -1.44 -0.21
N ALA A 828 -33.69 -2.69 -0.48
CA ALA A 828 -34.97 -3.23 -0.06
C ALA A 828 -35.11 -3.29 1.47
N MET A 829 -34.06 -3.72 2.17
CA MET A 829 -34.01 -3.78 3.64
C MET A 829 -34.14 -2.39 4.28
N LYS A 830 -33.45 -1.40 3.72
CA LYS A 830 -33.48 -0.02 4.21
C LYS A 830 -34.87 0.61 4.12
N GLU A 831 -35.58 0.39 3.01
CA GLU A 831 -36.92 0.94 2.80
C GLU A 831 -37.97 0.22 3.63
N SER A 832 -37.94 -1.11 3.66
CA SER A 832 -38.93 -1.90 4.41
C SER A 832 -38.69 -1.90 5.91
N LYS A 833 -37.51 -1.44 6.37
CA LYS A 833 -37.06 -1.48 7.77
C LYS A 833 -37.06 -2.91 8.35
N VAL A 834 -36.66 -3.87 7.52
CA VAL A 834 -36.56 -5.30 7.90
C VAL A 834 -35.10 -5.72 7.90
N ASN A 835 -34.66 -6.38 8.96
CA ASN A 835 -33.26 -6.76 9.17
C ASN A 835 -32.81 -8.02 8.40
N ILE A 836 -33.73 -8.65 7.65
CA ILE A 836 -33.47 -9.83 6.83
C ILE A 836 -33.92 -9.53 5.39
N GLY A 837 -33.02 -9.67 4.43
CA GLY A 837 -33.28 -9.39 3.02
C GLY A 837 -32.83 -10.51 2.09
N ILE A 838 -33.54 -10.65 0.97
CA ILE A 838 -33.14 -11.49 -0.15
C ILE A 838 -33.30 -10.74 -1.47
N ALA A 839 -32.36 -10.93 -2.39
CA ALA A 839 -32.40 -10.35 -3.73
C ALA A 839 -32.00 -11.36 -4.80
N SER A 840 -32.43 -11.11 -6.03
CA SER A 840 -32.11 -11.92 -7.21
C SER A 840 -31.58 -11.07 -8.37
N GLU A 841 -30.55 -11.57 -9.04
CA GLU A 841 -29.98 -10.98 -10.26
C GLU A 841 -29.63 -12.08 -11.26
N GLY A 842 -29.82 -11.80 -12.55
CA GLY A 842 -29.56 -12.77 -13.61
C GLY A 842 -28.73 -12.15 -14.74
N SER A 843 -28.02 -12.99 -15.50
CA SER A 843 -27.30 -12.56 -16.70
C SER A 843 -27.34 -13.66 -17.76
N PHE A 844 -27.45 -13.25 -19.02
CA PHE A 844 -27.47 -14.16 -20.17
C PHE A 844 -26.26 -13.89 -21.06
N GLY A 845 -25.65 -14.96 -21.54
CA GLY A 845 -24.45 -14.85 -22.36
C GLY A 845 -23.98 -16.20 -22.89
N PRO A 846 -22.83 -16.23 -23.56
CA PRO A 846 -22.19 -17.49 -23.95
C PRO A 846 -21.72 -18.25 -22.71
N HIS A 847 -21.83 -19.58 -22.75
CA HIS A 847 -21.39 -20.47 -21.69
C HIS A 847 -19.86 -20.32 -21.50
N PRO A 848 -19.35 -20.19 -20.26
CA PRO A 848 -17.94 -19.88 -20.00
C PRO A 848 -16.95 -20.84 -20.66
N PHE A 849 -17.34 -22.11 -20.80
CA PHE A 849 -16.53 -23.16 -21.41
C PHE A 849 -16.96 -23.54 -22.84
N ILE A 850 -18.14 -23.09 -23.29
CA ILE A 850 -18.70 -23.46 -24.60
C ILE A 850 -19.27 -22.19 -25.26
N PRO A 851 -18.44 -21.38 -25.93
CA PRO A 851 -18.81 -20.02 -26.34
C PRO A 851 -20.02 -19.92 -27.28
N PHE A 852 -20.37 -20.99 -28.00
CA PHE A 852 -21.51 -21.04 -28.92
C PHE A 852 -22.81 -21.54 -28.26
N LEU A 853 -22.77 -21.91 -26.98
CA LEU A 853 -23.95 -22.31 -26.21
C LEU A 853 -24.38 -21.14 -25.32
N SER A 854 -25.63 -20.69 -25.41
CA SER A 854 -26.14 -19.68 -24.49
C SER A 854 -26.40 -20.26 -23.11
N CYS A 855 -26.11 -19.50 -22.06
CA CYS A 855 -26.37 -19.87 -20.68
C CYS A 855 -27.12 -18.76 -19.92
N ASP A 856 -27.90 -19.20 -18.94
CA ASP A 856 -28.54 -18.39 -17.90
C ASP A 856 -27.72 -18.50 -16.62
N GLN A 857 -27.25 -17.37 -16.09
CA GLN A 857 -26.59 -17.30 -14.80
C GLN A 857 -27.48 -16.52 -13.82
N GLU A 858 -28.10 -17.24 -12.89
CA GLU A 858 -28.92 -16.67 -11.83
C GLU A 858 -28.16 -16.62 -10.51
N ILE A 859 -28.35 -15.55 -9.73
CA ILE A 859 -27.72 -15.32 -8.43
C ILE A 859 -28.80 -14.92 -7.43
N LEU A 860 -28.83 -15.63 -6.29
CA LEU A 860 -29.56 -15.22 -5.10
C LEU A 860 -28.58 -14.73 -4.04
N TYR A 861 -28.99 -13.71 -3.29
CA TYR A 861 -28.23 -13.13 -2.20
C TYR A 861 -29.13 -12.95 -0.99
N PHE A 862 -28.70 -13.46 0.16
CA PHE A 862 -29.40 -13.39 1.44
C PHE A 862 -28.54 -12.64 2.46
N MET A 863 -29.16 -11.77 3.24
CA MET A 863 -28.53 -11.02 4.32
C MET A 863 -29.36 -11.08 5.59
N ASP A 864 -28.69 -11.32 6.71
CA ASP A 864 -29.25 -11.22 8.06
C ASP A 864 -28.39 -10.25 8.88
N GLN A 865 -28.88 -9.03 9.06
CA GLN A 865 -28.19 -7.98 9.82
C GLN A 865 -28.18 -8.26 11.33
N GLU A 866 -29.22 -8.91 11.88
CA GLU A 866 -29.27 -9.26 13.30
C GLU A 866 -28.18 -10.29 13.66
N ARG A 867 -27.90 -11.22 12.75
CA ARG A 867 -26.89 -12.27 12.96
C ARG A 867 -25.52 -11.94 12.39
N GLY A 868 -25.41 -10.88 11.59
CA GLY A 868 -24.16 -10.37 11.06
C GLY A 868 -23.51 -11.27 10.01
N PHE A 869 -24.29 -11.87 9.11
CA PHE A 869 -23.74 -12.63 7.98
C PHE A 869 -24.55 -12.41 6.69
N SER A 870 -23.88 -12.67 5.57
CA SER A 870 -24.52 -12.75 4.26
C SER A 870 -24.14 -14.06 3.58
N LEU A 871 -24.99 -14.52 2.67
CA LEU A 871 -24.81 -15.73 1.91
C LEU A 871 -25.27 -15.49 0.47
N HIS A 872 -24.55 -16.02 -0.51
CA HIS A 872 -24.99 -15.99 -1.90
C HIS A 872 -24.83 -17.37 -2.53
N GLN A 873 -25.59 -17.62 -3.59
CA GLN A 873 -25.49 -18.82 -4.38
C GLN A 873 -25.85 -18.49 -5.82
N SER A 874 -25.10 -19.06 -6.76
CA SER A 874 -25.33 -18.92 -8.19
C SER A 874 -25.71 -20.27 -8.80
N LEU A 875 -26.48 -20.22 -9.89
CA LEU A 875 -26.78 -21.35 -10.75
C LEU A 875 -26.49 -20.95 -12.20
N LEU A 876 -25.67 -21.75 -12.87
CA LEU A 876 -25.43 -21.65 -14.30
C LEU A 876 -26.23 -22.74 -15.00
N SER A 877 -27.18 -22.36 -15.86
CA SER A 877 -28.07 -23.27 -16.58
C SER A 877 -27.94 -23.09 -18.09
N THR A 878 -27.88 -24.20 -18.82
CA THR A 878 -27.96 -24.21 -20.30
C THR A 878 -29.42 -24.28 -20.79
N LYS A 879 -30.38 -24.45 -19.87
CA LYS A 879 -31.82 -24.39 -20.18
C LYS A 879 -32.24 -22.94 -20.36
N THR A 880 -31.95 -22.38 -21.54
CA THR A 880 -32.35 -21.02 -21.89
C THR A 880 -32.76 -20.96 -23.35
N ASN A 881 -33.77 -20.14 -23.65
CA ASN A 881 -34.16 -19.79 -25.00
C ASN A 881 -33.55 -18.46 -25.44
N TYR A 882 -32.60 -17.89 -24.68
CA TYR A 882 -31.97 -16.59 -24.96
C TYR A 882 -31.43 -16.51 -26.38
N ARG A 883 -32.03 -15.68 -27.21
CA ARG A 883 -31.58 -15.41 -28.58
C ARG A 883 -31.91 -13.99 -29.02
N ALA A 884 -31.10 -13.48 -29.93
CA ALA A 884 -31.21 -12.17 -30.55
C ALA A 884 -30.85 -12.27 -32.04
N GLU A 885 -31.74 -11.86 -32.94
CA GLU A 885 -31.49 -11.91 -34.39
C GLU A 885 -32.24 -10.79 -35.13
N ALA A 886 -31.65 -10.27 -36.21
CA ALA A 886 -32.18 -9.16 -36.98
C ALA A 886 -32.75 -9.61 -38.33
N PHE A 887 -34.01 -9.29 -38.59
CA PHE A 887 -34.74 -9.72 -39.79
C PHE A 887 -35.23 -8.52 -40.61
N SER A 888 -35.32 -8.70 -41.93
CA SER A 888 -35.94 -7.75 -42.86
C SER A 888 -37.28 -8.24 -43.45
N ASP A 889 -37.57 -9.55 -43.37
CA ASP A 889 -38.77 -10.18 -43.93
C ASP A 889 -39.56 -10.92 -42.84
N PRO A 890 -40.86 -10.64 -42.64
CA PRO A 890 -41.72 -11.33 -41.67
C PRO A 890 -41.74 -12.86 -41.85
N LYS A 891 -41.53 -13.39 -43.06
CA LYS A 891 -41.56 -14.84 -43.31
C LYS A 891 -40.45 -15.60 -42.58
N GLN A 892 -39.34 -14.92 -42.27
CA GLN A 892 -38.20 -15.50 -41.55
C GLN A 892 -38.43 -15.57 -40.03
N LEU A 893 -39.47 -14.88 -39.52
CA LEU A 893 -39.78 -14.82 -38.09
C LEU A 893 -40.30 -16.13 -37.53
N LYS A 894 -40.92 -16.97 -38.36
CA LYS A 894 -41.56 -18.21 -37.89
C LYS A 894 -40.56 -19.15 -37.20
N THR A 895 -39.41 -19.40 -37.84
CA THR A 895 -38.34 -20.25 -37.28
C THR A 895 -37.81 -19.68 -35.96
N PHE A 896 -37.66 -18.36 -35.88
CA PHE A 896 -37.23 -17.69 -34.66
C PHE A 896 -38.30 -17.82 -33.55
N CYS A 897 -39.57 -17.62 -33.86
CA CYS A 897 -40.66 -17.77 -32.88
C CYS A 897 -40.70 -19.18 -32.28
N ASP A 898 -40.60 -20.21 -33.13
CA ASP A 898 -40.61 -21.62 -32.71
C ASP A 898 -39.44 -21.92 -31.77
N GLN A 899 -38.22 -21.51 -32.16
CA GLN A 899 -37.04 -21.69 -31.31
C GLN A 899 -37.11 -20.84 -30.03
N ALA A 900 -37.73 -19.65 -30.08
CA ALA A 900 -37.90 -18.75 -28.93
C ALA A 900 -38.97 -19.26 -27.96
N LEU A 901 -39.69 -20.33 -28.32
CA LEU A 901 -40.85 -20.86 -27.58
C LEU A 901 -41.97 -19.81 -27.46
N PHE A 902 -42.09 -18.91 -28.43
CA PHE A 902 -43.19 -17.95 -28.54
C PHE A 902 -44.50 -18.68 -28.91
N PRO A 903 -45.68 -18.30 -28.39
CA PRO A 903 -45.98 -17.13 -27.53
C PRO A 903 -45.82 -17.37 -26.03
N SER A 904 -45.49 -18.60 -25.60
CA SER A 904 -45.34 -18.89 -24.15
C SER A 904 -44.22 -18.07 -23.49
N HIS A 905 -43.22 -17.68 -24.29
CA HIS A 905 -42.16 -16.76 -23.90
C HIS A 905 -42.34 -15.45 -24.67
N GLY A 906 -42.26 -14.32 -23.96
CA GLY A 906 -42.42 -13.00 -24.58
C GLY A 906 -41.26 -12.64 -25.50
N LEU A 907 -41.49 -11.70 -26.41
CA LEU A 907 -40.47 -11.13 -27.28
C LEU A 907 -40.29 -9.62 -27.05
N ILE A 908 -39.11 -9.14 -27.41
CA ILE A 908 -38.73 -7.73 -27.50
C ILE A 908 -38.37 -7.44 -28.94
N VAL A 909 -38.87 -6.33 -29.47
CA VAL A 909 -38.56 -5.87 -30.83
C VAL A 909 -38.01 -4.45 -30.78
N ARG A 910 -36.89 -4.21 -31.46
CA ARG A 910 -36.28 -2.89 -31.61
C ARG A 910 -35.70 -2.68 -33.01
N PRO A 911 -35.47 -1.45 -33.47
CA PRO A 911 -34.78 -1.17 -34.74
C PRO A 911 -33.32 -1.64 -34.65
N ASN A 912 -32.80 -2.26 -35.71
CA ASN A 912 -31.44 -2.82 -35.70
C ASN A 912 -30.35 -1.73 -35.75
N LYS A 913 -30.57 -0.66 -36.51
CA LYS A 913 -29.70 0.53 -36.58
C LYS A 913 -30.58 1.77 -36.59
N SER A 914 -30.56 2.60 -35.56
CA SER A 914 -31.36 3.83 -35.54
C SER A 914 -30.70 4.92 -34.69
N HIS A 915 -30.86 6.17 -35.12
CA HIS A 915 -30.46 7.36 -34.36
C HIS A 915 -31.29 7.58 -33.08
N LYS A 916 -32.45 6.93 -32.93
CA LYS A 916 -33.27 6.97 -31.71
C LYS A 916 -32.98 5.72 -30.85
N GLN A 917 -31.93 5.77 -30.03
CA GLN A 917 -31.48 4.64 -29.19
C GLN A 917 -32.52 4.10 -28.19
N ASN A 918 -33.62 4.82 -27.92
CA ASN A 918 -34.59 4.45 -26.87
C ASN A 918 -35.92 3.84 -27.38
N PHE A 919 -36.06 3.53 -28.67
CA PHE A 919 -37.29 2.88 -29.17
C PHE A 919 -37.23 1.36 -28.98
N ILE A 920 -38.02 0.85 -28.03
CA ILE A 920 -38.10 -0.58 -27.69
C ILE A 920 -39.56 -0.97 -27.43
N ILE A 921 -40.01 -2.08 -28.01
CA ILE A 921 -41.33 -2.66 -27.74
C ILE A 921 -41.08 -3.97 -26.99
N LYS A 922 -41.63 -4.09 -25.78
CA LYS A 922 -41.37 -5.22 -24.87
C LYS A 922 -42.66 -5.97 -24.56
N GLY A 923 -42.52 -7.24 -24.20
CA GLY A 923 -43.62 -8.02 -23.65
C GLY A 923 -44.65 -8.47 -24.68
N ILE A 924 -44.22 -8.62 -25.93
CA ILE A 924 -45.07 -9.12 -27.02
C ILE A 924 -45.35 -10.59 -26.74
N GLN A 925 -46.63 -10.98 -26.71
CA GLN A 925 -47.08 -12.37 -26.47
C GLN A 925 -48.15 -12.83 -27.46
N ALA A 926 -48.47 -12.04 -28.47
CA ALA A 926 -49.41 -12.39 -29.53
C ALA A 926 -48.81 -12.12 -30.92
N TYR A 927 -49.17 -12.94 -31.91
CA TYR A 927 -48.57 -12.88 -33.26
C TYR A 927 -48.92 -11.60 -34.02
N ASP A 928 -50.12 -11.07 -33.81
CA ASP A 928 -50.58 -9.78 -34.35
C ASP A 928 -49.77 -8.61 -33.78
N GLU A 929 -49.55 -8.59 -32.47
CA GLU A 929 -48.67 -7.59 -31.82
C GLU A 929 -47.23 -7.66 -32.32
N LEU A 930 -46.73 -8.88 -32.59
CA LEU A 930 -45.38 -9.09 -33.12
C LEU A 930 -45.24 -8.54 -34.54
N GLU A 931 -46.22 -8.78 -35.40
CA GLU A 931 -46.21 -8.29 -36.78
C GLU A 931 -46.23 -6.76 -36.83
N ASP A 932 -47.09 -6.13 -36.01
CA ASP A 932 -47.16 -4.67 -35.89
C ASP A 932 -45.86 -4.07 -35.34
N ALA A 933 -45.29 -4.67 -34.28
CA ALA A 933 -44.04 -4.23 -33.68
C ALA A 933 -42.85 -4.38 -34.65
N PHE A 934 -42.83 -5.47 -35.42
CA PHE A 934 -41.82 -5.75 -36.44
C PHE A 934 -41.85 -4.72 -37.56
N LEU A 935 -43.01 -4.50 -38.18
CA LEU A 935 -43.17 -3.55 -39.28
C LEU A 935 -42.81 -2.12 -38.84
N LYS A 936 -43.24 -1.73 -37.63
CA LYS A 936 -42.92 -0.42 -37.06
C LYS A 936 -41.42 -0.25 -36.82
N SER A 937 -40.73 -1.28 -36.35
CA SER A 937 -39.29 -1.24 -36.06
C SER A 937 -38.44 -1.26 -37.35
N CYS A 938 -38.84 -2.02 -38.38
CA CYS A 938 -38.17 -1.98 -39.69
C CYS A 938 -38.24 -0.59 -40.34
N ARG A 939 -39.39 0.11 -40.22
CA ARG A 939 -39.54 1.49 -40.73
C ARG A 939 -38.66 2.52 -40.00
N LEU A 940 -38.33 2.26 -38.74
CA LEU A 940 -37.51 3.15 -37.90
C LEU A 940 -36.02 2.82 -37.95
N SER A 941 -35.65 1.72 -38.63
CA SER A 941 -34.26 1.27 -38.78
C SER A 941 -33.64 1.79 -40.07
N ASP A 942 -32.44 2.36 -39.99
CA ASP A 942 -31.66 2.90 -41.10
C ASP A 942 -31.28 1.82 -42.13
N ASP A 943 -31.22 0.56 -41.71
CA ASP A 943 -30.94 -0.61 -42.55
C ASP A 943 -32.18 -1.44 -42.92
N GLY A 944 -33.37 -0.97 -42.53
CA GLY A 944 -34.64 -1.64 -42.80
C GLY A 944 -34.87 -2.95 -42.04
N LYS A 945 -34.06 -3.27 -41.02
CA LYS A 945 -34.16 -4.50 -40.21
C LYS A 945 -34.68 -4.23 -38.80
N ALA A 946 -35.48 -5.14 -38.26
CA ALA A 946 -35.82 -5.15 -36.85
C ALA A 946 -35.03 -6.25 -36.13
N LEU A 947 -34.38 -5.90 -35.01
CA LEU A 947 -33.75 -6.83 -34.08
C LEU A 947 -34.82 -7.36 -33.14
N ILE A 948 -34.94 -8.69 -33.10
CA ILE A 948 -35.89 -9.40 -32.26
C ILE A 948 -35.11 -10.24 -31.26
N GLU A 949 -35.55 -10.16 -30.01
CA GLU A 949 -34.91 -10.83 -28.90
C GLU A 949 -35.95 -11.50 -28.02
N THR A 950 -35.57 -12.59 -27.38
CA THR A 950 -36.39 -13.20 -26.33
C THR A 950 -36.47 -12.28 -25.12
N ASP A 951 -37.67 -12.06 -24.60
CA ASP A 951 -37.89 -11.23 -23.42
C ASP A 951 -37.44 -11.99 -22.16
N MET A 952 -36.21 -11.73 -21.72
CA MET A 952 -35.66 -12.43 -20.58
C MET A 952 -36.17 -11.90 -19.23
N ARG A 953 -37.09 -10.94 -19.17
CA ARG A 953 -37.68 -10.52 -17.88
C ARG A 953 -38.46 -11.69 -17.28
N ALA A 954 -38.22 -12.03 -16.01
CA ALA A 954 -38.68 -13.30 -15.41
C ALA A 954 -40.17 -13.64 -15.63
N HIS A 955 -41.10 -12.71 -15.37
CA HIS A 955 -42.53 -12.90 -15.65
C HIS A 955 -42.91 -13.20 -17.12
N MET A 956 -42.04 -12.87 -18.10
CA MET A 956 -42.26 -13.11 -19.52
C MET A 956 -41.57 -14.39 -20.02
N ASN A 957 -40.84 -15.10 -19.15
CA ASN A 957 -40.02 -16.24 -19.53
C ASN A 957 -40.19 -17.40 -18.54
N PRO A 958 -41.11 -18.36 -18.82
CA PRO A 958 -41.31 -19.54 -17.97
C PRO A 958 -40.04 -20.36 -17.74
N THR A 959 -39.19 -20.54 -18.77
CA THR A 959 -37.94 -21.31 -18.65
C THR A 959 -37.00 -20.68 -17.62
N ARG A 960 -36.83 -19.35 -17.64
CA ARG A 960 -36.06 -18.61 -16.64
C ARG A 960 -36.65 -18.74 -15.24
N MET A 961 -37.98 -18.69 -15.11
CA MET A 961 -38.66 -18.86 -13.81
C MET A 961 -38.40 -20.24 -13.20
N ASP A 962 -38.30 -21.29 -14.02
CA ASP A 962 -37.93 -22.63 -13.56
C ASP A 962 -36.47 -22.69 -13.06
N VAL A 963 -35.54 -22.00 -13.73
CA VAL A 963 -34.13 -21.90 -13.27
C VAL A 963 -34.04 -21.15 -11.93
N ILE A 964 -34.77 -20.04 -11.78
CA ILE A 964 -34.83 -19.29 -10.52
C ILE A 964 -35.43 -20.16 -9.40
N LYS A 965 -36.46 -20.97 -9.71
CA LYS A 965 -37.07 -21.91 -8.77
C LYS A 965 -36.08 -22.99 -8.31
N GLU A 966 -35.29 -23.53 -9.23
CA GLU A 966 -34.25 -24.52 -8.92
C GLU A 966 -33.19 -23.94 -7.96
N LEU A 967 -32.69 -22.74 -8.27
CA LEU A 967 -31.76 -22.02 -7.42
C LEU A 967 -32.35 -21.71 -6.04
N ALA A 968 -33.60 -21.24 -5.97
CA ALA A 968 -34.28 -20.93 -4.71
C ALA A 968 -34.41 -22.16 -3.80
N ASN A 969 -34.75 -23.33 -4.36
CA ASN A 969 -34.84 -24.57 -3.61
C ASN A 969 -33.48 -25.02 -3.06
N SER A 970 -32.42 -24.94 -3.87
CA SER A 970 -31.06 -25.29 -3.44
C SER A 970 -30.56 -24.34 -2.35
N PHE A 971 -30.81 -23.04 -2.51
CA PHE A 971 -30.46 -22.02 -1.52
C PHE A 971 -31.20 -22.24 -0.20
N ALA A 972 -32.51 -22.46 -0.24
CA ALA A 972 -33.31 -22.68 0.96
C ALA A 972 -32.84 -23.93 1.74
N LYS A 973 -32.44 -25.01 1.05
CA LYS A 973 -31.82 -26.19 1.68
C LYS A 973 -30.51 -25.85 2.37
N ARG A 974 -29.64 -25.08 1.71
CA ARG A 974 -28.37 -24.63 2.29
C ARG A 974 -28.60 -23.76 3.53
N LEU A 975 -29.53 -22.81 3.46
CA LEU A 975 -29.88 -21.95 4.59
C LEU A 975 -30.44 -22.78 5.75
N ALA A 976 -31.20 -23.85 5.46
CA ALA A 976 -31.72 -24.77 6.46
C ALA A 976 -30.65 -25.63 7.17
N THR A 977 -29.41 -25.63 6.66
CA THR A 977 -28.33 -26.48 7.17
C THR A 977 -27.47 -25.70 8.19
N PRO A 978 -27.47 -26.09 9.48
CA PRO A 978 -26.69 -25.41 10.50
C PRO A 978 -25.21 -25.83 10.45
N CYS A 979 -24.33 -24.90 10.79
CA CYS A 979 -22.91 -25.19 10.98
C CYS A 979 -22.70 -26.14 12.16
N PRO A 980 -21.87 -27.20 12.04
CA PRO A 980 -21.62 -28.13 13.14
C PRO A 980 -20.86 -27.51 14.32
N ILE A 981 -20.22 -26.35 14.14
CA ILE A 981 -19.44 -25.66 15.19
C ILE A 981 -20.24 -24.54 15.85
N CYS A 982 -20.72 -23.57 15.06
CA CYS A 982 -21.38 -22.38 15.60
C CYS A 982 -22.91 -22.41 15.47
N TYR A 983 -23.47 -23.47 14.89
CA TYR A 983 -24.92 -23.63 14.62
C TYR A 983 -25.54 -22.53 13.75
N ASN A 984 -24.74 -21.69 13.09
CA ASN A 984 -25.25 -20.68 12.17
C ASN A 984 -25.84 -21.35 10.92
N PRO A 985 -27.03 -20.92 10.43
CA PRO A 985 -27.61 -21.42 9.19
C PRO A 985 -26.71 -21.10 7.98
N GLY A 986 -26.83 -21.89 6.91
CA GLY A 986 -26.11 -21.65 5.65
C GLY A 986 -24.85 -22.49 5.43
N PHE A 987 -24.61 -23.52 6.24
CA PHE A 987 -23.46 -24.42 6.05
C PHE A 987 -23.64 -25.25 4.77
N GLY A 988 -22.68 -25.17 3.86
CA GLY A 988 -22.79 -25.81 2.54
C GLY A 988 -21.52 -25.64 1.72
N LEU A 989 -21.54 -26.11 0.47
CA LEU A 989 -20.40 -26.04 -0.46
C LEU A 989 -19.93 -24.58 -0.64
N VAL A 990 -18.66 -24.31 -0.33
CA VAL A 990 -18.00 -23.01 -0.50
C VAL A 990 -16.85 -23.06 -1.50
N ASP A 991 -16.28 -24.24 -1.72
CA ASP A 991 -15.12 -24.44 -2.60
C ASP A 991 -15.02 -25.92 -3.01
N THR A 992 -14.18 -26.23 -4.00
CA THR A 992 -13.89 -27.60 -4.45
C THR A 992 -12.39 -27.75 -4.66
N HIS A 993 -11.81 -28.85 -4.15
CA HIS A 993 -10.44 -29.21 -4.48
C HIS A 993 -10.43 -30.03 -5.77
N LEU A 994 -9.65 -29.59 -6.77
CA LEU A 994 -9.44 -30.33 -8.01
C LEU A 994 -8.31 -31.37 -7.86
N GLY A 995 -8.12 -32.25 -8.85
CA GLY A 995 -7.00 -33.19 -8.89
C GLY A 995 -7.39 -34.65 -8.67
N LEU A 996 -8.55 -35.08 -9.17
CA LEU A 996 -8.92 -36.50 -9.17
C LEU A 996 -7.93 -37.27 -10.07
N GLU A 997 -7.44 -38.42 -9.62
CA GLU A 997 -6.35 -39.14 -10.30
C GLU A 997 -6.85 -39.86 -11.55
N CYS A 998 -6.15 -39.72 -12.67
CA CYS A 998 -6.47 -40.46 -13.90
C CYS A 998 -6.29 -41.97 -13.71
N GLU A 999 -7.29 -42.77 -14.08
CA GLU A 999 -7.23 -44.23 -13.94
C GLU A 999 -6.12 -44.90 -14.77
N MET A 1000 -5.65 -44.25 -15.84
CA MET A 1000 -4.66 -44.82 -16.78
C MET A 1000 -3.22 -44.40 -16.48
N CYS A 1001 -2.97 -43.11 -16.26
CA CYS A 1001 -1.62 -42.58 -16.06
C CYS A 1001 -1.34 -42.05 -14.65
N GLY A 1002 -2.36 -41.98 -13.78
CA GLY A 1002 -2.24 -41.48 -12.41
C GLY A 1002 -2.01 -39.97 -12.29
N SER A 1003 -2.01 -39.20 -13.38
CA SER A 1003 -1.86 -37.73 -13.29
C SER A 1003 -3.13 -37.08 -12.75
N GLU A 1004 -2.97 -35.98 -12.02
CA GLU A 1004 -4.09 -35.18 -11.51
C GLU A 1004 -4.89 -34.57 -12.67
N THR A 1005 -6.20 -34.79 -12.68
CA THR A 1005 -7.12 -34.23 -13.67
C THR A 1005 -7.77 -32.95 -13.17
N GLU A 1006 -8.44 -32.22 -14.07
CA GLU A 1006 -9.24 -31.04 -13.67
C GLU A 1006 -10.56 -31.42 -13.00
N MET A 1007 -10.86 -32.72 -12.85
CA MET A 1007 -12.04 -33.15 -12.10
C MET A 1007 -11.88 -32.87 -10.61
N VAL A 1008 -13.01 -32.51 -9.97
CA VAL A 1008 -13.10 -32.30 -8.52
C VAL A 1008 -12.64 -33.57 -7.79
N LYS A 1009 -11.71 -33.46 -6.85
CA LYS A 1009 -11.25 -34.54 -5.96
C LYS A 1009 -12.09 -34.57 -4.68
N SER A 1010 -12.39 -33.41 -4.12
CA SER A 1010 -13.20 -33.29 -2.90
C SER A 1010 -13.92 -31.95 -2.84
N GLU A 1011 -15.01 -31.92 -2.09
CA GLU A 1011 -15.87 -30.76 -1.89
C GLU A 1011 -15.58 -30.11 -0.54
N VAL A 1012 -15.51 -28.79 -0.49
CA VAL A 1012 -15.26 -28.04 0.74
C VAL A 1012 -16.55 -27.38 1.18
N PHE A 1013 -17.09 -27.84 2.30
CA PHE A 1013 -18.25 -27.27 2.97
C PHE A 1013 -17.78 -26.23 3.99
N GLY A 1014 -18.46 -25.10 4.08
CA GLY A 1014 -18.04 -23.98 4.93
C GLY A 1014 -19.21 -23.24 5.55
N CYS A 1015 -18.94 -22.63 6.70
CA CYS A 1015 -19.89 -21.78 7.41
C CYS A 1015 -19.79 -20.32 6.92
N PRO A 1016 -20.92 -19.62 6.68
CA PRO A 1016 -20.88 -18.21 6.28
C PRO A 1016 -20.53 -17.24 7.42
N LYS A 1017 -20.63 -17.68 8.69
CA LYS A 1017 -20.33 -16.85 9.88
C LYS A 1017 -18.98 -17.12 10.56
N CYS A 1018 -18.61 -18.38 10.80
CA CYS A 1018 -17.33 -18.74 11.44
C CYS A 1018 -16.36 -19.39 10.44
N HIS A 1019 -15.07 -19.47 10.79
CA HIS A 1019 -14.03 -20.03 9.90
C HIS A 1019 -14.05 -21.56 9.75
N HIS A 1020 -15.09 -22.25 10.20
CA HIS A 1020 -15.16 -23.70 10.07
C HIS A 1020 -15.37 -24.13 8.62
N LYS A 1021 -14.45 -24.99 8.13
CA LYS A 1021 -14.52 -25.68 6.85
C LYS A 1021 -14.36 -27.18 7.06
N GLU A 1022 -15.08 -27.97 6.27
CA GLU A 1022 -15.07 -29.43 6.27
C GLU A 1022 -14.85 -29.92 4.84
N ILE A 1023 -13.86 -30.79 4.63
CA ILE A 1023 -13.61 -31.40 3.32
C ILE A 1023 -14.38 -32.71 3.28
N ARG A 1024 -15.26 -32.87 2.30
CA ARG A 1024 -16.04 -34.09 2.05
C ARG A 1024 -15.62 -34.71 0.72
N ALA A 1025 -15.71 -36.04 0.65
CA ALA A 1025 -15.61 -36.70 -0.65
C ALA A 1025 -16.76 -36.22 -1.56
N ARG A 1026 -16.56 -36.32 -2.87
CA ARG A 1026 -17.60 -36.03 -3.85
C ARG A 1026 -18.86 -36.85 -3.54
N GLU A 1027 -20.02 -36.27 -3.77
CA GLU A 1027 -21.30 -36.96 -3.54
C GLU A 1027 -21.49 -38.17 -4.48
N ASP A 1028 -20.90 -38.13 -5.68
CA ASP A 1028 -20.96 -39.22 -6.66
C ASP A 1028 -20.02 -40.40 -6.38
N GLY A 1029 -19.16 -40.30 -5.35
CA GLY A 1029 -18.25 -41.36 -4.94
C GLY A 1029 -17.11 -41.66 -5.91
N LEU A 1030 -16.89 -40.82 -6.93
CA LEU A 1030 -15.86 -41.04 -7.94
C LEU A 1030 -14.46 -40.84 -7.33
N THR A 1031 -13.61 -41.87 -7.38
CA THR A 1031 -12.25 -41.84 -6.81
C THR A 1031 -11.15 -41.67 -7.85
N VAL A 1032 -11.44 -42.00 -9.11
CA VAL A 1032 -10.54 -41.88 -10.26
C VAL A 1032 -11.27 -41.26 -11.44
N ALA A 1033 -10.55 -40.48 -12.25
CA ALA A 1033 -11.06 -39.86 -13.46
C ALA A 1033 -10.78 -40.75 -14.68
N GLY A 1034 -11.75 -40.83 -15.60
CA GLY A 1034 -11.57 -41.47 -16.89
C GLY A 1034 -10.46 -40.78 -17.72
N PRO A 1035 -9.77 -41.51 -18.63
CA PRO A 1035 -8.67 -40.97 -19.44
C PRO A 1035 -9.10 -39.78 -20.31
N GLU A 1036 -10.37 -39.68 -20.68
CA GLU A 1036 -10.95 -38.59 -21.44
C GLU A 1036 -10.94 -37.23 -20.70
N PHE A 1037 -10.85 -37.24 -19.37
CA PHE A 1037 -10.76 -36.02 -18.55
C PHE A 1037 -9.32 -35.67 -18.13
N CYS A 1038 -8.35 -36.47 -18.59
CA CYS A 1038 -6.96 -36.29 -18.25
C CYS A 1038 -6.23 -35.50 -19.34
N GLY A 1039 -5.75 -34.30 -19.04
CA GLY A 1039 -4.96 -33.49 -19.98
C GLY A 1039 -3.60 -34.10 -20.39
N PHE A 1040 -3.26 -35.30 -19.93
CA PHE A 1040 -2.11 -36.07 -20.41
C PHE A 1040 -2.52 -37.24 -21.33
N CYS A 1041 -3.59 -37.97 -21.00
CA CYS A 1041 -4.11 -39.06 -21.83
C CYS A 1041 -4.99 -38.56 -22.99
N ASN A 1042 -5.65 -37.41 -22.79
CA ASN A 1042 -6.49 -36.69 -23.73
C ASN A 1042 -6.18 -35.17 -23.63
N PRO A 1043 -4.98 -34.74 -24.06
CA PRO A 1043 -4.51 -33.36 -24.00
C PRO A 1043 -5.31 -32.36 -24.84
#